data_AF-A0A4S9SLU4-F1
#
_entry.id   AF-A0A4S9SLU4-F1
#
_cell.length_a   1.000
_cell.length_b   1.000
_cell.length_c   1.000
_cell.angle_alpha   90.00
_cell.angle_beta   90.00
_cell.angle_gamma   90.00
#
_symmetry.space_group_name_H-M   'P 1'
#
loop_
_entity.id
_entity.type
_entity.pdbx_description
1 polymer ?
#
loop_
_entity_poly.entity_id
_entity_poly.type
_entity_poly.pdbx_seq_one_letter_code
_entity_poly.pdbx_strand_id
1 'polypeptide(L)'
;MESAQMITDPSYQGASAETIATKTFQFWKRTLKQHGLDTSLLWPQDFQWLLPGPGTTQQQLDIFCALRDHPLIRPNSDLMRIVRLEPSTQNSPPTPPGHHFYIRSWQFTQDQLEKVIRFLRGQDILLSEATHWENTSIIYNNKTQPCTYTIRYVDMVSGPQRPTDRHTKDFATDERAPGVLLEFLAAVEQLFPEVAAAVELHLVKQASVDGFESSSIAEEIKRVLIEYLGHPSLLNRPQGGDYVSFVPFYDDVDLFRKLHTRYFTGFLSGASDIAINPRMTTALFDHFEEIQAYSNSHPSHTGTVQHHFTDGIRKVAMKSAEPMLYHGTVILILLGKGITYEQYLGEKTFFESNARSAYLVHDFLSRFAGTEEINASPGASWDPKAFNTHHVAFADFWPWLWHSRTTLIDAIRFTQQYLSIVRPLIVATWSRPVTSIVRANFQNEGGMTHGLSLLEVVGEITIQYHGSQDDDDSAFLAIPHIHPGFEKYVDASLHQILLRFMDLTWQMTIHLADQARKLLDEDHAQKITRTRKAHCMEIIERIEHQRASDPDMRAFMQNFRQASEDLRGGWISMHPPPEVEDYRPLPNENGRARIVAIGRAEGHPHSGQRAQQLETLWSQRVDNLSCSGGKYKQKWMDDFLGLERGQQMFPPVRD
;
A
#
# COMPACT_ATOMS: atom_id res chain seq x y z
N MET A 1 2.10 9.39 31.00
CA MET A 1 1.07 9.81 31.97
C MET A 1 1.27 11.29 32.36
N GLU A 2 1.51 12.15 31.36
CA GLU A 2 1.54 13.62 31.46
C GLU A 2 0.89 14.17 30.18
N SER A 3 -0.44 14.12 30.08
CA SER A 3 -1.19 14.78 28.99
C SER A 3 -2.70 14.83 29.27
N ALA A 4 -3.10 15.24 30.49
CA ALA A 4 -4.52 15.37 30.85
C ALA A 4 -4.84 16.69 31.56
N GLN A 5 -4.26 17.80 31.06
CA GLN A 5 -4.89 19.11 31.15
C GLN A 5 -5.25 19.54 29.71
N MET A 6 -6.36 19.01 29.19
CA MET A 6 -6.90 19.43 27.90
C MET A 6 -7.67 20.74 28.06
N ILE A 7 -6.92 21.83 27.98
CA ILE A 7 -7.43 23.19 27.91
C ILE A 7 -8.01 23.35 26.50
N THR A 8 -9.31 23.62 26.36
CA THR A 8 -9.86 24.25 25.14
C THR A 8 -8.91 25.40 24.80
N ASP A 9 -8.22 25.39 23.65
CA ASP A 9 -7.17 26.38 23.38
C ASP A 9 -7.68 27.78 23.78
N PRO A 10 -7.10 28.38 24.84
CA PRO A 10 -7.66 29.59 25.45
C PRO A 10 -7.66 30.76 24.46
N SER A 11 -6.95 30.60 23.33
CA SER A 11 -6.97 31.52 22.20
C SER A 11 -8.32 31.63 21.45
N TYR A 12 -9.31 30.76 21.74
CA TYR A 12 -10.66 30.81 21.14
C TYR A 12 -11.74 31.39 22.06
N GLN A 13 -11.48 31.55 23.35
CA GLN A 13 -12.47 32.13 24.27
C GLN A 13 -12.64 33.63 24.00
N GLY A 14 -13.85 34.05 23.61
CA GLY A 14 -14.16 35.43 23.25
C GLY A 14 -13.68 35.87 21.86
N ALA A 15 -13.15 34.96 21.04
CA ALA A 15 -12.74 35.25 19.68
C ALA A 15 -13.95 35.37 18.74
N SER A 16 -13.88 36.31 17.79
CA SER A 16 -14.91 36.45 16.74
C SER A 16 -14.96 35.23 15.81
N ALA A 17 -16.11 34.95 15.20
CA ALA A 17 -16.28 33.84 14.24
C ALA A 17 -15.22 33.85 13.13
N GLU A 18 -14.87 35.02 12.60
CA GLU A 18 -13.84 35.18 11.57
C GLU A 18 -12.43 34.81 12.07
N THR A 19 -12.12 35.15 13.32
CA THR A 19 -10.86 34.76 13.95
C THR A 19 -10.79 33.25 14.13
N ILE A 20 -11.90 32.63 14.57
CA ILE A 20 -11.98 31.16 14.73
C ILE A 20 -11.83 30.47 13.38
N ALA A 21 -12.53 30.95 12.35
CA ALA A 21 -12.44 30.42 10.98
C ALA A 21 -11.00 30.49 10.45
N THR A 22 -10.35 31.66 10.55
CA THR A 22 -8.97 31.86 10.09
C THR A 22 -8.00 30.94 10.80
N LYS A 23 -8.06 30.88 12.14
CA LYS A 23 -7.17 30.01 12.93
C LYS A 23 -7.39 28.53 12.62
N THR A 24 -8.65 28.11 12.45
CA THR A 24 -9.00 26.73 12.12
C THR A 24 -8.50 26.34 10.74
N PHE A 25 -8.69 27.22 9.75
CA PHE A 25 -8.17 26.98 8.41
C PHE A 25 -6.63 26.88 8.37
N GLN A 26 -5.95 27.77 9.11
CA GLN A 26 -4.48 27.70 9.24
C GLN A 26 -4.02 26.44 10.00
N PHE A 27 -4.80 25.98 10.97
CA PHE A 27 -4.58 24.71 11.64
C PHE A 27 -4.65 23.55 10.64
N TRP A 28 -5.71 23.45 9.83
CA TRP A 28 -5.82 22.41 8.79
C TRP A 28 -4.63 22.43 7.83
N LYS A 29 -4.25 23.59 7.30
CA LYS A 29 -3.06 23.69 6.42
C LYS A 29 -1.79 23.23 7.12
N ARG A 30 -1.63 23.54 8.41
CA ARG A 30 -0.45 23.12 9.18
C ARG A 30 -0.43 21.61 9.40
N THR A 31 -1.55 21.02 9.83
CA THR A 31 -1.65 19.57 10.07
C THR A 31 -1.41 18.79 8.79
N LEU A 32 -2.09 19.16 7.70
CA LEU A 32 -1.91 18.50 6.40
C LEU A 32 -0.45 18.61 5.90
N LYS A 33 0.20 19.77 6.07
CA LYS A 33 1.64 19.92 5.77
C LYS A 33 2.53 19.06 6.66
N GLN A 34 2.23 18.92 7.95
CA GLN A 34 2.97 18.04 8.86
C GLN A 34 2.88 16.57 8.45
N HIS A 35 1.80 16.18 7.77
CA HIS A 35 1.65 14.85 7.18
C HIS A 35 2.23 14.75 5.76
N GLY A 36 2.95 15.77 5.30
CA GLY A 36 3.59 15.79 3.99
C GLY A 36 2.64 15.99 2.81
N LEU A 37 1.45 16.56 3.04
CA LEU A 37 0.48 16.83 1.98
C LEU A 37 0.64 18.25 1.40
N ASP A 38 0.48 18.38 0.08
CA ASP A 38 0.40 19.70 -0.54
C ASP A 38 -0.90 20.41 -0.13
N THR A 39 -0.76 21.70 0.17
CA THR A 39 -1.83 22.59 0.60
C THR A 39 -1.85 23.89 -0.22
N SER A 40 -1.15 23.90 -1.35
CA SER A 40 -1.06 25.03 -2.28
C SER A 40 -2.42 25.40 -2.86
N LEU A 41 -3.29 24.42 -3.08
CA LEU A 41 -4.64 24.57 -3.60
C LEU A 41 -5.71 24.80 -2.52
N LEU A 42 -5.33 24.80 -1.23
CA LEU A 42 -6.27 25.09 -0.15
C LEU A 42 -6.47 26.61 -0.03
N TRP A 43 -7.64 27.08 -0.47
CA TRP A 43 -8.11 28.46 -0.31
C TRP A 43 -9.31 28.54 0.64
N PRO A 44 -9.36 29.51 1.58
CA PRO A 44 -10.45 29.61 2.55
C PRO A 44 -11.84 29.75 1.91
N GLN A 45 -11.89 30.38 0.73
CA GLN A 45 -13.13 30.65 -0.01
C GLN A 45 -13.87 29.36 -0.41
N ASP A 46 -13.14 28.28 -0.68
CA ASP A 46 -13.69 26.98 -1.09
C ASP A 46 -14.37 26.25 0.08
N PHE A 47 -14.14 26.72 1.31
CA PHE A 47 -14.63 26.13 2.56
C PHE A 47 -15.55 27.06 3.35
N GLN A 48 -16.05 28.14 2.75
CA GLN A 48 -16.98 29.07 3.41
C GLN A 48 -18.27 28.39 3.90
N TRP A 49 -18.65 27.27 3.28
CA TRP A 49 -19.79 26.47 3.71
C TRP A 49 -19.55 25.70 5.01
N LEU A 50 -18.29 25.52 5.42
CA LEU A 50 -17.89 24.85 6.66
C LEU A 50 -17.41 25.85 7.71
N LEU A 51 -16.67 26.88 7.29
CA LEU A 51 -16.04 27.85 8.18
C LEU A 51 -17.07 28.82 8.79
N PRO A 52 -16.95 29.17 10.09
CA PRO A 52 -17.80 30.17 10.73
C PRO A 52 -17.73 31.54 10.02
N GLY A 53 -18.87 32.04 9.56
CA GLY A 53 -19.01 33.38 8.98
C GLY A 53 -19.62 34.41 9.94
N PRO A 54 -19.82 35.67 9.49
CA PRO A 54 -20.38 36.76 10.30
C PRO A 54 -21.78 36.48 10.86
N GLY A 55 -22.55 35.60 10.22
CA GLY A 55 -23.89 35.19 10.67
C GLY A 55 -23.91 34.01 11.67
N THR A 56 -22.74 33.50 12.07
CA THR A 56 -22.66 32.33 12.96
C THR A 56 -23.07 32.71 14.38
N THR A 57 -24.06 32.00 14.93
CA THR A 57 -24.48 32.21 16.33
C THR A 57 -23.42 31.66 17.29
N GLN A 58 -23.40 32.15 18.54
CA GLN A 58 -22.47 31.63 19.56
C GLN A 58 -22.65 30.12 19.76
N GLN A 59 -23.91 29.63 19.76
CA GLN A 59 -24.19 28.21 19.88
C GLN A 59 -23.59 27.39 18.72
N GLN A 60 -23.71 27.87 17.48
CA GLN A 60 -23.09 27.22 16.33
C GLN A 60 -21.56 27.24 16.42
N LEU A 61 -20.99 28.33 16.92
CA LEU A 61 -19.55 28.46 17.13
C LEU A 61 -19.04 27.48 18.19
N ASP A 62 -19.77 27.34 19.30
CA ASP A 62 -19.46 26.37 20.37
C ASP A 62 -19.52 24.93 19.83
N ILE A 63 -20.54 24.61 19.03
CA ILE A 63 -20.67 23.32 18.36
C ILE A 63 -19.52 23.09 17.39
N PHE A 64 -19.18 24.08 16.57
CA PHE A 64 -18.11 24.01 15.58
C PHE A 64 -16.76 23.67 16.24
N CYS A 65 -16.41 24.39 17.31
CA CYS A 65 -15.20 24.15 18.07
C CYS A 65 -15.24 22.77 18.76
N ALA A 66 -16.38 22.41 19.34
CA ALA A 66 -16.50 21.14 20.05
C ALA A 66 -16.46 19.90 19.14
N LEU A 67 -16.95 20.01 17.90
CA LEU A 67 -16.81 18.96 16.88
C LEU A 67 -15.37 18.80 16.42
N ARG A 68 -14.62 19.89 16.25
CA ARG A 68 -13.19 19.85 15.93
C ARG A 68 -12.38 19.19 17.05
N ASP A 69 -12.65 19.60 18.30
CA ASP A 69 -11.83 19.17 19.44
C ASP A 69 -12.19 17.75 19.90
N HIS A 70 -13.48 17.38 19.84
CA HIS A 70 -14.00 16.11 20.35
C HIS A 70 -15.06 15.49 19.41
N PRO A 71 -14.69 15.13 18.17
CA PRO A 71 -15.65 14.65 17.16
C PRO A 71 -16.38 13.38 17.58
N LEU A 72 -15.70 12.48 18.29
CA LEU A 72 -16.24 11.17 18.69
C LEU A 72 -17.45 11.27 19.64
N ILE A 73 -17.53 12.29 20.49
CA ILE A 73 -18.61 12.42 21.50
C ILE A 73 -19.76 13.32 21.02
N ARG A 74 -19.73 13.73 19.75
CA ARG A 74 -20.70 14.67 19.19
C ARG A 74 -21.63 13.92 18.25
N PRO A 75 -22.96 14.05 18.39
CA PRO A 75 -23.92 13.41 17.50
C PRO A 75 -24.02 14.14 16.16
N ASN A 76 -24.66 13.52 15.17
CA ASN A 76 -24.93 14.17 13.88
C ASN A 76 -25.89 15.36 13.98
N SER A 77 -26.73 15.40 15.02
CA SER A 77 -27.60 16.56 15.29
C SER A 77 -26.82 17.83 15.60
N ASP A 78 -25.62 17.73 16.17
CA ASP A 78 -24.71 18.86 16.35
C ASP A 78 -24.15 19.28 14.97
N LEU A 79 -23.66 18.32 14.18
CA LEU A 79 -23.09 18.59 12.85
C LEU A 79 -24.12 19.23 11.89
N MET A 80 -25.37 18.79 11.93
CA MET A 80 -26.49 19.36 11.14
C MET A 80 -26.79 20.84 11.43
N ARG A 81 -26.35 21.37 12.58
CA ARG A 81 -26.56 22.78 12.94
C ARG A 81 -25.54 23.73 12.32
N ILE A 82 -24.40 23.18 11.87
CA ILE A 82 -23.29 23.95 11.31
C ILE A 82 -23.02 23.60 9.84
N VAL A 83 -23.44 22.41 9.39
CA VAL A 83 -23.28 21.94 8.01
C VAL A 83 -24.62 21.45 7.48
N ARG A 84 -24.96 21.81 6.24
CA ARG A 84 -26.19 21.34 5.59
C ARG A 84 -26.07 19.89 5.14
N LEU A 85 -26.51 18.98 6.01
CA LEU A 85 -26.60 17.55 5.72
C LEU A 85 -27.98 17.18 5.17
N GLU A 86 -28.02 16.32 4.16
CA GLU A 86 -29.24 15.78 3.57
C GLU A 86 -29.22 14.24 3.71
N PRO A 87 -30.23 13.61 4.35
CA PRO A 87 -30.28 12.16 4.46
C PRO A 87 -30.28 11.48 3.08
N SER A 88 -29.41 10.49 2.90
CA SER A 88 -29.37 9.63 1.71
C SER A 88 -29.98 8.28 2.04
N THR A 89 -31.12 8.00 1.42
CA THR A 89 -31.89 6.76 1.55
C THR A 89 -32.15 6.17 0.17
N GLN A 90 -32.67 4.95 0.10
CA GLN A 90 -33.05 4.33 -1.19
C GLN A 90 -34.05 5.18 -2.00
N ASN A 91 -34.82 6.04 -1.32
CA ASN A 91 -35.81 6.94 -1.92
C ASN A 91 -35.23 8.32 -2.30
N SER A 92 -33.98 8.62 -1.93
CA SER A 92 -33.34 9.89 -2.30
C SER A 92 -33.14 9.97 -3.81
N PRO A 93 -33.26 11.16 -4.42
CA PRO A 93 -33.01 11.33 -5.85
C PRO A 93 -31.54 11.04 -6.20
N PRO A 94 -31.25 10.65 -7.45
CA PRO A 94 -29.88 10.60 -7.95
C PRO A 94 -29.17 11.95 -7.77
N THR A 95 -27.88 11.91 -7.52
CA THR A 95 -27.06 13.13 -7.48
C THR A 95 -26.90 13.71 -8.89
N PRO A 96 -26.73 15.03 -9.05
CA PRO A 96 -26.43 15.62 -10.35
C PRO A 96 -25.01 15.22 -10.81
N PRO A 97 -24.61 15.48 -12.07
CA PRO A 97 -23.24 15.24 -12.52
C PRO A 97 -22.22 16.07 -11.72
N GLY A 98 -21.22 15.42 -11.14
CA GLY A 98 -20.21 16.06 -10.29
C GLY A 98 -19.68 15.14 -9.21
N HIS A 99 -18.88 15.70 -8.29
CA HIS A 99 -18.41 15.00 -7.10
C HIS A 99 -19.22 15.43 -5.87
N HIS A 100 -19.68 14.45 -5.12
CA HIS A 100 -20.57 14.64 -3.98
C HIS A 100 -20.02 13.95 -2.74
N PHE A 101 -19.95 14.68 -1.63
CA PHE A 101 -19.35 14.19 -0.39
C PHE A 101 -20.41 13.70 0.57
N TYR A 102 -20.12 12.63 1.29
CA TYR A 102 -21.04 12.05 2.25
C TYR A 102 -20.34 11.58 3.51
N ILE A 103 -21.12 11.48 4.57
CA ILE A 103 -20.70 11.01 5.88
C ILE A 103 -21.57 9.80 6.23
N ARG A 104 -20.93 8.70 6.60
CA ARG A 104 -21.57 7.58 7.30
C ARG A 104 -21.33 7.74 8.79
N SER A 105 -22.32 7.41 9.60
CA SER A 105 -22.16 7.49 11.05
C SER A 105 -22.84 6.34 11.77
N TRP A 106 -22.17 5.84 12.79
CA TRP A 106 -22.67 4.82 13.69
C TRP A 106 -22.62 5.36 15.11
N GLN A 107 -23.73 5.26 15.82
CA GLN A 107 -23.85 5.72 17.20
C GLN A 107 -23.81 4.54 18.15
N PHE A 108 -22.97 4.67 19.18
CA PHE A 108 -22.74 3.64 20.18
C PHE A 108 -22.97 4.19 21.57
N THR A 109 -23.57 3.37 22.43
CA THR A 109 -23.35 3.49 23.86
C THR A 109 -21.91 3.11 24.21
N GLN A 110 -21.46 3.49 25.40
CA GLN A 110 -20.10 3.16 25.83
C GLN A 110 -19.83 1.65 25.84
N ASP A 111 -20.72 0.85 26.43
CA ASP A 111 -20.58 -0.61 26.51
C ASP A 111 -20.49 -1.25 25.12
N GLN A 112 -21.28 -0.75 24.16
CA GLN A 112 -21.21 -1.22 22.78
C GLN A 112 -19.85 -0.88 22.15
N LEU A 113 -19.38 0.37 22.29
CA LEU A 113 -18.09 0.79 21.73
C LEU A 113 -16.92 -0.01 22.33
N GLU A 114 -16.90 -0.22 23.65
CA GLU A 114 -15.87 -1.03 24.33
C GLU A 114 -15.83 -2.48 23.83
N LYS A 115 -17.01 -3.08 23.59
CA LYS A 115 -17.10 -4.44 23.03
C LYS A 115 -16.61 -4.52 21.59
N VAL A 116 -16.92 -3.52 20.75
CA VAL A 116 -16.38 -3.42 19.38
C VAL A 116 -14.85 -3.28 19.41
N ILE A 117 -14.31 -2.39 20.25
CA ILE A 117 -12.86 -2.20 20.39
C ILE A 117 -12.17 -3.51 20.84
N ARG A 118 -12.74 -4.18 21.85
CA ARG A 118 -12.20 -5.46 22.35
C ARG A 118 -12.23 -6.55 21.28
N PHE A 119 -13.30 -6.62 20.49
CA PHE A 119 -13.40 -7.58 19.40
C PHE A 119 -12.37 -7.31 18.30
N LEU A 120 -12.23 -6.07 17.86
CA LEU A 120 -11.24 -5.69 16.85
C LEU A 120 -9.81 -6.03 17.31
N ARG A 121 -9.49 -5.79 18.59
CA ARG A 121 -8.20 -6.18 19.19
C ARG A 121 -8.01 -7.69 19.30
N GLY A 122 -9.08 -8.43 19.62
CA GLY A 122 -9.04 -9.89 19.76
C GLY A 122 -8.80 -10.65 18.44
N GLN A 123 -8.87 -9.97 17.30
CA GLN A 123 -8.58 -10.51 15.97
C GLN A 123 -7.13 -10.23 15.50
N ASP A 124 -6.24 -9.79 16.40
CA ASP A 124 -4.88 -9.31 16.09
C ASP A 124 -4.84 -8.11 15.11
N ILE A 125 -5.96 -7.39 14.98
CA ILE A 125 -6.05 -6.20 14.13
C ILE A 125 -5.69 -4.97 14.96
N LEU A 126 -4.43 -4.54 14.88
CA LEU A 126 -3.96 -3.31 15.49
C LEU A 126 -4.47 -2.09 14.69
N LEU A 127 -5.59 -1.52 15.14
CA LEU A 127 -6.14 -0.27 14.63
C LEU A 127 -5.77 0.87 15.59
N SER A 128 -5.00 1.86 15.12
CA SER A 128 -4.67 3.02 15.96
C SER A 128 -5.91 3.86 16.29
N GLU A 129 -6.91 3.83 15.40
CA GLU A 129 -8.22 4.45 15.61
C GLU A 129 -8.94 3.83 16.81
N ALA A 130 -8.90 2.49 16.96
CA ALA A 130 -9.53 1.80 18.08
C ALA A 130 -8.90 2.20 19.44
N THR A 131 -7.59 2.44 19.48
CA THR A 131 -6.90 2.96 20.66
C THR A 131 -7.30 4.41 20.95
N HIS A 132 -7.48 5.24 19.92
CA HIS A 132 -8.00 6.60 20.09
C HIS A 132 -9.44 6.61 20.63
N TRP A 133 -10.30 5.72 20.13
CA TRP A 133 -11.68 5.57 20.60
C TRP A 133 -11.72 5.15 22.08
N GLU A 134 -10.89 4.19 22.49
CA GLU A 134 -10.78 3.74 23.88
C GLU A 134 -10.29 4.85 24.81
N ASN A 135 -9.22 5.54 24.45
CA ASN A 135 -8.69 6.64 25.26
C ASN A 135 -9.75 7.73 25.45
N THR A 136 -10.50 8.05 24.39
CA THR A 136 -11.59 9.01 24.45
C THR A 136 -12.75 8.49 25.30
N SER A 137 -13.13 7.22 25.18
CA SER A 137 -14.21 6.66 25.99
C SER A 137 -13.86 6.71 27.48
N ILE A 138 -12.63 6.34 27.86
CA ILE A 138 -12.14 6.38 29.24
C ILE A 138 -12.18 7.81 29.81
N ILE A 139 -11.69 8.80 29.06
CA ILE A 139 -11.66 10.21 29.52
C ILE A 139 -13.08 10.74 29.78
N TYR A 140 -14.04 10.36 28.95
CA TYR A 140 -15.40 10.92 28.98
C TYR A 140 -16.43 10.10 29.77
N ASN A 141 -16.12 8.86 30.12
CA ASN A 141 -16.96 7.99 30.96
C ASN A 141 -17.20 8.57 32.37
N ASN A 142 -16.21 9.30 32.92
CA ASN A 142 -16.31 9.86 34.28
C ASN A 142 -17.25 11.08 34.39
N LYS A 143 -17.93 11.50 33.32
CA LYS A 143 -18.86 12.64 33.33
C LYS A 143 -20.29 12.14 33.58
N THR A 144 -21.05 12.84 34.41
CA THR A 144 -22.37 12.46 34.96
C THR A 144 -23.53 12.37 33.94
N GLN A 145 -23.27 12.35 32.64
CA GLN A 145 -24.29 12.24 31.58
C GLN A 145 -24.01 11.04 30.68
N PRO A 146 -25.06 10.33 30.20
CA PRO A 146 -24.90 9.27 29.21
C PRO A 146 -24.22 9.84 27.96
N CYS A 147 -22.99 9.41 27.69
CA CYS A 147 -22.25 9.83 26.51
C CYS A 147 -22.59 8.87 25.36
N THR A 148 -23.03 9.43 24.22
CA THR A 148 -23.15 8.67 22.96
C THR A 148 -21.90 8.93 22.14
N TYR A 149 -21.31 7.87 21.61
CA TYR A 149 -20.11 7.94 20.78
C TYR A 149 -20.49 7.75 19.31
N THR A 150 -20.06 8.66 18.44
CA THR A 150 -20.37 8.64 17.01
C THR A 150 -19.10 8.37 16.20
N ILE A 151 -18.96 7.15 15.69
CA ILE A 151 -17.90 6.78 14.74
C ILE A 151 -18.34 7.23 13.35
N ARG A 152 -17.43 7.80 12.57
CA ARG A 152 -17.75 8.34 11.23
C ARG A 152 -16.81 7.83 10.14
N TYR A 153 -17.30 7.90 8.92
CA TYR A 153 -16.54 7.69 7.69
C TYR A 153 -16.94 8.77 6.67
N VAL A 154 -15.94 9.39 6.03
CA VAL A 154 -16.12 10.46 5.04
C VAL A 154 -15.67 9.98 3.68
N ASP A 155 -16.49 10.12 2.66
CA ASP A 155 -16.12 9.72 1.31
C ASP A 155 -16.92 10.47 0.22
N MET A 156 -16.67 10.15 -1.04
CA MET A 156 -17.30 10.80 -2.19
C MET A 156 -17.97 9.80 -3.13
N VAL A 157 -19.00 10.26 -3.83
CA VAL A 157 -19.61 9.58 -4.96
C VAL A 157 -19.57 10.48 -6.19
N SER A 158 -19.47 9.88 -7.37
CA SER A 158 -19.62 10.61 -8.64
C SER A 158 -21.06 10.50 -9.12
N GLY A 159 -21.65 11.63 -9.50
CA GLY A 159 -22.98 11.66 -10.07
C GLY A 159 -23.13 10.73 -11.27
N PRO A 160 -24.26 10.00 -11.43
CA PRO A 160 -25.51 10.13 -10.69
C PRO A 160 -25.63 9.23 -9.43
N GLN A 161 -24.54 8.62 -8.97
CA GLN A 161 -24.56 7.68 -7.86
C GLN A 161 -24.90 8.37 -6.52
N ARG A 162 -25.71 7.72 -5.68
CA ARG A 162 -26.07 8.22 -4.35
C ARG A 162 -25.17 7.62 -3.26
N PRO A 163 -25.00 8.32 -2.12
CA PRO A 163 -24.30 7.75 -0.97
C PRO A 163 -24.85 6.39 -0.52
N THR A 164 -26.18 6.21 -0.53
CA THR A 164 -26.82 4.93 -0.22
C THR A 164 -26.44 3.82 -1.21
N ASP A 165 -26.30 4.12 -2.51
CA ASP A 165 -25.93 3.13 -3.52
C ASP A 165 -24.51 2.63 -3.28
N ARG A 166 -23.60 3.56 -2.91
CA ARG A 166 -22.23 3.20 -2.56
C ARG A 166 -22.18 2.38 -1.27
N HIS A 167 -22.96 2.75 -0.26
CA HIS A 167 -23.08 1.96 0.96
C HIS A 167 -23.55 0.54 0.67
N THR A 168 -24.64 0.36 -0.08
CA THR A 168 -25.11 -0.97 -0.46
C THR A 168 -24.07 -1.75 -1.25
N LYS A 169 -23.34 -1.09 -2.17
CA LYS A 169 -22.25 -1.74 -2.91
C LYS A 169 -21.17 -2.30 -2.00
N ASP A 170 -20.73 -1.53 -1.00
CA ASP A 170 -19.69 -1.97 -0.05
C ASP A 170 -20.13 -3.17 0.82
N PHE A 171 -21.45 -3.40 1.00
CA PHE A 171 -22.02 -4.55 1.71
C PHE A 171 -22.38 -5.74 0.79
N ALA A 172 -22.74 -5.46 -0.47
CA ALA A 172 -23.25 -6.46 -1.40
C ALA A 172 -22.17 -7.24 -2.14
N THR A 173 -20.93 -6.75 -2.19
CA THR A 173 -19.82 -7.49 -2.75
C THR A 173 -19.28 -8.49 -1.72
N ASP A 174 -19.34 -9.79 -2.03
CA ASP A 174 -18.54 -10.86 -1.38
C ASP A 174 -17.01 -10.58 -1.47
N GLU A 175 -16.63 -9.51 -2.17
CA GLU A 175 -15.28 -9.05 -2.44
C GLU A 175 -14.94 -7.88 -1.53
N ARG A 176 -14.76 -8.20 -0.24
CA ARG A 176 -14.27 -7.25 0.77
C ARG A 176 -12.83 -6.85 0.46
N ALA A 177 -12.60 -5.71 -0.18
CA ALA A 177 -11.26 -5.14 -0.29
C ALA A 177 -10.74 -4.79 1.14
N PRO A 178 -9.67 -5.41 1.64
CA PRO A 178 -9.28 -5.32 3.06
C PRO A 178 -9.02 -3.87 3.48
N GLY A 179 -9.56 -3.48 4.64
CA GLY A 179 -9.43 -2.13 5.21
C GLY A 179 -10.26 -1.92 6.48
N VAL A 180 -9.94 -0.87 7.25
CA VAL A 180 -10.55 -0.57 8.57
C VAL A 180 -12.06 -0.50 8.51
N LEU A 181 -12.61 0.12 7.47
CA LEU A 181 -14.05 0.22 7.29
C LEU A 181 -14.70 -1.17 7.24
N LEU A 182 -14.17 -2.12 6.48
CA LEU A 182 -14.79 -3.44 6.36
C LEU A 182 -14.61 -4.29 7.61
N GLU A 183 -13.44 -4.23 8.26
CA GLU A 183 -13.21 -4.91 9.53
C GLU A 183 -14.14 -4.37 10.62
N PHE A 184 -14.30 -3.04 10.68
CA PHE A 184 -15.26 -2.38 11.55
C PHE A 184 -16.70 -2.80 11.24
N LEU A 185 -17.10 -2.78 9.97
CA LEU A 185 -18.45 -3.19 9.56
C LEU A 185 -18.74 -4.64 9.95
N ALA A 186 -17.80 -5.57 9.70
CA ALA A 186 -17.94 -6.96 10.10
C ALA A 186 -18.07 -7.12 11.62
N ALA A 187 -17.28 -6.38 12.41
CA ALA A 187 -17.36 -6.40 13.86
C ALA A 187 -18.71 -5.86 14.37
N VAL A 188 -19.21 -4.77 13.79
CA VAL A 188 -20.49 -4.16 14.20
C VAL A 188 -21.67 -5.02 13.79
N GLU A 189 -21.68 -5.58 12.56
CA GLU A 189 -22.71 -6.53 12.13
C GLU A 189 -22.81 -7.75 13.04
N GLN A 190 -21.66 -8.27 13.50
CA GLN A 190 -21.60 -9.45 14.34
C GLN A 190 -22.04 -9.17 15.79
N LEU A 191 -21.63 -8.03 16.36
CA LEU A 191 -21.88 -7.73 17.78
C LEU A 191 -23.18 -6.97 18.02
N PHE A 192 -23.51 -6.04 17.13
CA PHE A 192 -24.60 -5.06 17.27
C PHE A 192 -25.29 -4.83 15.91
N PRO A 193 -25.99 -5.84 15.36
CA PRO A 193 -26.66 -5.73 14.06
C PRO A 193 -27.68 -4.58 14.01
N GLU A 194 -28.25 -4.20 15.16
CA GLU A 194 -29.12 -3.03 15.27
C GLU A 194 -28.37 -1.71 15.00
N VAL A 195 -27.11 -1.59 15.43
CA VAL A 195 -26.26 -0.42 15.15
C VAL A 195 -25.81 -0.43 13.69
N ALA A 196 -25.50 -1.59 13.13
CA ALA A 196 -25.19 -1.73 11.70
C ALA A 196 -26.36 -1.27 10.82
N ALA A 197 -27.58 -1.71 11.15
CA ALA A 197 -28.80 -1.34 10.42
C ALA A 197 -29.23 0.12 10.63
N ALA A 198 -28.90 0.72 11.77
CA ALA A 198 -29.21 2.11 12.10
C ALA A 198 -28.16 3.12 11.59
N VAL A 199 -27.30 2.73 10.65
CA VAL A 199 -26.32 3.62 10.03
C VAL A 199 -26.98 4.85 9.43
N GLU A 200 -26.46 6.02 9.78
CA GLU A 200 -26.92 7.29 9.22
C GLU A 200 -26.04 7.68 8.03
N LEU A 201 -26.66 7.90 6.88
CA LEU A 201 -26.01 8.30 5.63
C LEU A 201 -26.42 9.72 5.28
N HIS A 202 -25.47 10.65 5.25
CA HIS A 202 -25.73 12.06 5.02
C HIS A 202 -24.89 12.60 3.86
N LEU A 203 -25.54 13.19 2.87
CA LEU A 203 -24.91 13.99 1.81
C LEU A 203 -24.55 15.38 2.37
N VAL A 204 -23.32 15.83 2.15
CA VAL A 204 -22.86 17.19 2.48
C VAL A 204 -23.14 18.08 1.27
N LYS A 205 -24.35 18.64 1.22
CA LYS A 205 -24.88 19.28 0.00
C LYS A 205 -24.00 20.44 -0.50
N GLN A 206 -23.52 21.27 0.42
CA GLN A 206 -22.75 22.47 0.09
C GLN A 206 -21.28 22.19 -0.25
N ALA A 207 -20.80 20.96 0.02
CA ALA A 207 -19.46 20.54 -0.36
C ALA A 207 -19.40 19.97 -1.79
N SER A 208 -20.55 19.76 -2.44
CA SER A 208 -20.59 19.17 -3.77
C SER A 208 -19.98 20.11 -4.80
N VAL A 209 -19.17 19.55 -5.71
CA VAL A 209 -18.53 20.28 -6.81
C VAL A 209 -19.02 19.76 -8.15
N ASP A 210 -19.29 20.68 -9.06
CA ASP A 210 -19.85 20.38 -10.38
C ASP A 210 -18.85 19.58 -11.22
N GLY A 211 -19.35 18.75 -12.14
CA GLY A 211 -18.49 17.89 -12.98
C GLY A 211 -17.51 18.62 -13.92
N PHE A 212 -17.59 19.96 -14.01
CA PHE A 212 -16.66 20.80 -14.76
C PHE A 212 -15.49 21.31 -13.92
N GLU A 213 -15.57 21.21 -12.59
CA GLU A 213 -14.48 21.63 -11.70
C GLU A 213 -13.38 20.55 -11.64
N SER A 214 -12.15 20.96 -11.36
CA SER A 214 -11.00 20.04 -11.37
C SER A 214 -11.14 18.97 -10.27
N SER A 215 -10.80 17.72 -10.57
CA SER A 215 -10.71 16.65 -9.56
C SER A 215 -9.88 17.06 -8.32
N SER A 216 -8.90 17.96 -8.50
CA SER A 216 -8.09 18.52 -7.43
C SER A 216 -8.87 19.26 -6.34
N ILE A 217 -9.97 19.97 -6.64
CA ILE A 217 -10.76 20.66 -5.59
C ILE A 217 -11.59 19.67 -4.78
N ALA A 218 -12.13 18.64 -5.45
CA ALA A 218 -12.90 17.59 -4.79
C ALA A 218 -12.04 16.86 -3.73
N GLU A 219 -10.76 16.67 -4.05
CA GLU A 219 -9.77 16.07 -3.18
C GLU A 219 -9.50 16.92 -1.93
N GLU A 220 -9.29 18.22 -2.10
CA GLU A 220 -9.09 19.15 -0.99
C GLU A 220 -10.32 19.23 -0.07
N ILE A 221 -11.53 19.18 -0.63
CA ILE A 221 -12.78 19.12 0.12
C ILE A 221 -12.84 17.87 1.00
N LYS A 222 -12.50 16.70 0.46
CA LYS A 222 -12.44 15.45 1.24
C LYS A 222 -11.40 15.52 2.35
N ARG A 223 -10.20 16.05 2.08
CA ARG A 223 -9.12 16.20 3.08
C ARG A 223 -9.54 17.09 4.24
N VAL A 224 -10.13 18.26 3.95
CA VAL A 224 -10.59 19.19 4.99
C VAL A 224 -11.73 18.59 5.80
N LEU A 225 -12.67 17.86 5.18
CA LEU A 225 -13.74 17.17 5.92
C LEU A 225 -13.18 16.11 6.89
N ILE A 226 -12.19 15.33 6.45
CA ILE A 226 -11.53 14.31 7.28
C ILE A 226 -10.77 14.97 8.44
N GLU A 227 -10.02 16.02 8.17
CA GLU A 227 -9.26 16.76 9.19
C GLU A 227 -10.20 17.43 10.20
N TYR A 228 -11.28 18.07 9.73
CA TYR A 228 -12.24 18.75 10.60
C TYR A 228 -12.98 17.78 11.53
N LEU A 229 -13.35 16.60 11.04
CA LEU A 229 -14.00 15.56 11.84
C LEU A 229 -13.02 14.70 12.65
N GLY A 230 -11.74 15.10 12.69
CA GLY A 230 -10.67 14.47 13.45
C GLY A 230 -10.29 13.11 12.91
N HIS A 231 -9.27 13.10 12.03
CA HIS A 231 -8.73 11.92 11.37
C HIS A 231 -8.53 10.70 12.30
N PRO A 232 -7.94 10.80 13.51
CA PRO A 232 -7.76 9.67 14.41
C PRO A 232 -9.05 9.00 14.91
N SER A 233 -10.19 9.67 14.77
CA SER A 233 -11.50 9.17 15.20
C SER A 233 -12.32 8.55 14.06
N LEU A 234 -11.91 8.75 12.81
CA LEU A 234 -12.63 8.30 11.61
C LEU A 234 -12.20 6.89 11.19
N LEU A 235 -13.03 6.23 10.39
CA LEU A 235 -12.68 4.98 9.69
C LEU A 235 -11.84 5.23 8.41
N ASN A 236 -11.50 6.48 8.14
CA ASN A 236 -10.65 6.90 7.04
C ASN A 236 -9.17 6.66 7.39
N ARG A 237 -8.52 5.68 6.78
CA ARG A 237 -7.06 5.53 6.93
C ARG A 237 -6.26 6.63 6.23
N PRO A 238 -6.42 6.85 4.91
CA PRO A 238 -5.77 8.00 4.28
C PRO A 238 -6.47 9.30 4.71
N GLN A 239 -5.70 10.38 4.85
CA GLN A 239 -6.18 11.74 5.15
C GLN A 239 -6.97 12.40 4.01
N GLY A 240 -7.57 11.60 3.12
CA GLY A 240 -8.33 12.01 1.96
C GLY A 240 -7.83 11.37 0.68
N GLY A 241 -8.77 11.17 -0.25
CA GLY A 241 -8.47 11.13 -1.67
C GLY A 241 -8.01 9.86 -2.38
N ASP A 242 -8.26 9.83 -3.68
CA ASP A 242 -7.63 8.89 -4.62
C ASP A 242 -6.19 9.34 -4.97
N TYR A 243 -5.81 10.58 -4.66
CA TYR A 243 -4.51 11.17 -4.99
C TYR A 243 -3.63 11.36 -3.74
N VAL A 244 -2.40 10.83 -3.78
CA VAL A 244 -1.36 11.17 -2.80
C VAL A 244 -0.67 12.43 -3.28
N SER A 245 -0.78 13.53 -2.54
CA SER A 245 -0.09 14.78 -2.85
C SER A 245 1.11 14.94 -1.92
N PHE A 246 2.10 14.07 -2.11
CA PHE A 246 3.31 14.09 -1.28
C PHE A 246 4.19 15.29 -1.64
N VAL A 247 4.57 16.08 -0.63
CA VAL A 247 5.57 17.13 -0.79
C VAL A 247 6.92 16.61 -0.28
N PRO A 248 7.92 16.42 -1.15
CA PRO A 248 9.24 15.94 -0.74
C PRO A 248 9.97 16.98 0.12
N PHE A 249 10.88 16.51 0.96
CA PHE A 249 11.75 17.39 1.73
C PHE A 249 12.72 18.12 0.80
N TYR A 250 12.93 19.41 1.06
CA TYR A 250 13.83 20.24 0.25
C TYR A 250 15.25 19.66 0.17
N ASP A 251 15.78 19.19 1.29
CA ASP A 251 17.12 18.61 1.37
C ASP A 251 17.24 17.33 0.54
N ASP A 252 16.20 16.49 0.54
CA ASP A 252 16.16 15.26 -0.27
C ASP A 252 16.16 15.61 -1.77
N VAL A 253 15.39 16.62 -2.18
CA VAL A 253 15.36 17.12 -3.58
C VAL A 253 16.70 17.73 -3.98
N ASP A 254 17.34 18.49 -3.10
CA ASP A 254 18.64 19.10 -3.36
C ASP A 254 19.77 18.06 -3.48
N LEU A 255 19.72 17.00 -2.67
CA LEU A 255 20.64 15.87 -2.81
C LEU A 255 20.45 15.15 -4.14
N PHE A 256 19.21 14.86 -4.56
CA PHE A 256 18.94 14.27 -5.87
C PHE A 256 19.45 15.15 -7.02
N ARG A 257 19.23 16.47 -6.91
CA ARG A 257 19.69 17.44 -7.91
C ARG A 257 21.20 17.34 -8.16
N LYS A 258 21.97 17.17 -7.08
CA LYS A 258 23.44 17.06 -7.13
C LYS A 258 23.94 15.74 -7.71
N LEU A 259 23.12 14.70 -7.78
CA LEU A 259 23.46 13.48 -8.51
C LEU A 259 23.55 13.70 -10.03
N HIS A 260 23.03 14.83 -10.53
CA HIS A 260 23.06 15.21 -11.95
C HIS A 260 22.52 14.10 -12.87
N THR A 261 21.44 13.45 -12.42
CA THR A 261 20.72 12.44 -13.20
C THR A 261 20.12 13.07 -14.46
N ARG A 262 20.16 12.32 -15.56
CA ARG A 262 19.55 12.68 -16.85
C ARG A 262 18.89 11.46 -17.49
N TYR A 263 18.25 10.62 -16.68
CA TYR A 263 17.61 9.41 -17.15
C TYR A 263 16.45 9.74 -18.09
N PHE A 264 15.44 10.50 -17.68
CA PHE A 264 14.26 10.74 -18.51
C PHE A 264 14.58 11.58 -19.73
N THR A 265 15.32 12.69 -19.54
CA THR A 265 15.69 13.57 -20.66
C THR A 265 16.63 12.87 -21.66
N GLY A 266 17.61 12.12 -21.17
CA GLY A 266 18.52 11.33 -22.00
C GLY A 266 17.84 10.13 -22.65
N PHE A 267 17.02 9.40 -21.89
CA PHE A 267 16.27 8.25 -22.39
C PHE A 267 15.31 8.68 -23.48
N LEU A 268 14.45 9.67 -23.26
CA LEU A 268 13.46 10.07 -24.27
C LEU A 268 14.09 10.68 -25.54
N SER A 269 15.29 11.27 -25.45
CA SER A 269 15.99 11.82 -26.61
C SER A 269 16.75 10.77 -27.43
N GLY A 270 17.25 9.71 -26.80
CA GLY A 270 17.94 8.60 -27.47
C GLY A 270 17.09 7.34 -27.67
N ALA A 271 15.95 7.25 -27.00
CA ALA A 271 14.95 6.22 -27.22
C ALA A 271 14.20 6.58 -28.49
N SER A 272 14.35 5.75 -29.50
CA SER A 272 13.37 5.73 -30.56
C SER A 272 12.07 5.15 -30.00
N ASP A 273 10.92 5.76 -30.34
CA ASP A 273 9.65 5.02 -30.45
C ASP A 273 9.89 3.89 -31.45
N ILE A 274 10.36 2.75 -30.95
CA ILE A 274 10.34 1.53 -31.72
C ILE A 274 8.88 1.15 -31.71
N ALA A 275 8.18 1.49 -32.78
CA ALA A 275 7.12 0.64 -33.25
C ALA A 275 7.73 -0.76 -33.43
N ILE A 276 7.69 -1.52 -32.34
CA ILE A 276 7.68 -2.96 -32.25
C ILE A 276 9.01 -3.59 -32.71
N ASN A 277 9.86 -4.04 -31.78
CA ASN A 277 10.69 -5.21 -32.08
C ASN A 277 9.67 -6.32 -32.37
N PRO A 278 9.41 -6.70 -33.64
CA PRO A 278 8.23 -7.50 -33.98
C PRO A 278 8.27 -8.85 -33.31
N ARG A 279 9.48 -9.34 -33.03
CA ARG A 279 9.68 -10.57 -32.28
C ARG A 279 9.30 -10.41 -30.82
N MET A 280 9.67 -9.31 -30.17
CA MET A 280 9.28 -9.04 -28.78
C MET A 280 7.76 -8.88 -28.66
N THR A 281 7.14 -8.04 -29.49
CA THR A 281 5.68 -7.82 -29.43
C THR A 281 4.90 -9.09 -29.76
N THR A 282 5.34 -9.89 -30.74
CA THR A 282 4.72 -11.20 -31.01
C THR A 282 4.89 -12.16 -29.82
N ALA A 283 6.09 -12.25 -29.24
CA ALA A 283 6.33 -13.11 -28.09
C ALA A 283 5.53 -12.66 -26.85
N LEU A 284 5.36 -11.35 -26.65
CA LEU A 284 4.50 -10.81 -25.60
C LEU A 284 3.03 -11.16 -25.87
N PHE A 285 2.58 -11.04 -27.12
CA PHE A 285 1.22 -11.44 -27.49
C PHE A 285 0.96 -12.92 -27.15
N ASP A 286 1.84 -13.81 -27.60
CA ASP A 286 1.75 -15.25 -27.34
C ASP A 286 1.78 -15.54 -25.83
N HIS A 287 2.65 -14.85 -25.10
CA HIS A 287 2.77 -14.98 -23.65
C HIS A 287 1.48 -14.59 -22.90
N PHE A 288 0.88 -13.44 -23.25
CA PHE A 288 -0.36 -12.99 -22.62
C PHE A 288 -1.59 -13.79 -23.11
N GLU A 289 -1.57 -14.35 -24.31
CA GLU A 289 -2.55 -15.35 -24.75
C GLU A 289 -2.48 -16.61 -23.88
N GLU A 290 -1.28 -17.10 -23.58
CA GLU A 290 -1.08 -18.24 -22.70
C GLU A 290 -1.58 -17.97 -21.27
N ILE A 291 -1.30 -16.78 -20.71
CA ILE A 291 -1.82 -16.35 -19.40
C ILE A 291 -3.35 -16.36 -19.38
N GLN A 292 -3.98 -15.82 -20.42
CA GLN A 292 -5.44 -15.79 -20.55
C GLN A 292 -6.01 -17.22 -20.59
N ALA A 293 -5.44 -18.09 -21.43
CA ALA A 293 -5.87 -19.48 -21.55
C ALA A 293 -5.71 -20.25 -20.22
N TYR A 294 -4.58 -20.07 -19.53
CA TYR A 294 -4.33 -20.65 -18.22
C TYR A 294 -5.33 -20.15 -17.17
N SER A 295 -5.55 -18.84 -17.14
CA SER A 295 -6.43 -18.19 -16.16
C SER A 295 -7.87 -18.64 -16.28
N ASN A 296 -8.37 -18.83 -17.52
CA ASN A 296 -9.73 -19.29 -17.79
C ASN A 296 -9.90 -20.81 -17.66
N SER A 297 -8.82 -21.59 -17.80
CA SER A 297 -8.85 -23.05 -17.57
C SER A 297 -8.73 -23.44 -16.08
N HIS A 298 -8.27 -22.52 -15.22
CA HIS A 298 -8.11 -22.74 -13.77
C HIS A 298 -8.91 -21.74 -12.92
N PRO A 299 -10.22 -21.56 -13.17
CA PRO A 299 -10.94 -20.39 -12.69
C PRO A 299 -11.03 -20.29 -11.16
N SER A 300 -11.13 -21.43 -10.47
CA SER A 300 -11.18 -21.50 -9.00
C SER A 300 -9.89 -21.04 -8.32
N HIS A 301 -8.77 -21.05 -9.03
CA HIS A 301 -7.46 -20.71 -8.49
C HIS A 301 -7.00 -19.30 -8.87
N THR A 302 -7.50 -18.78 -10.00
CA THR A 302 -7.13 -17.48 -10.55
C THR A 302 -8.17 -16.39 -10.29
N GLY A 303 -9.35 -16.76 -9.79
CA GLY A 303 -10.46 -15.85 -9.51
C GLY A 303 -11.32 -15.55 -10.73
N THR A 304 -11.16 -16.29 -11.83
CA THR A 304 -11.94 -16.07 -13.05
C THR A 304 -13.30 -16.78 -13.05
N VAL A 305 -13.67 -17.47 -11.96
CA VAL A 305 -15.05 -18.02 -11.77
C VAL A 305 -16.09 -16.89 -11.85
N GLN A 306 -15.78 -15.76 -11.22
CA GLN A 306 -16.68 -14.60 -11.15
C GLN A 306 -16.47 -13.68 -12.36
N HIS A 307 -15.22 -13.46 -12.77
CA HIS A 307 -14.87 -12.56 -13.86
C HIS A 307 -13.85 -13.18 -14.80
N HIS A 308 -14.31 -13.61 -15.97
CA HIS A 308 -13.47 -14.21 -16.99
C HIS A 308 -12.30 -13.29 -17.40
N PHE A 309 -11.13 -13.87 -17.72
CA PHE A 309 -10.00 -13.12 -18.26
C PHE A 309 -10.28 -12.79 -19.72
N THR A 310 -10.72 -11.55 -19.99
CA THR A 310 -11.16 -11.10 -21.31
C THR A 310 -9.97 -10.74 -22.22
N ASP A 311 -10.26 -10.63 -23.51
CA ASP A 311 -9.32 -10.08 -24.50
C ASP A 311 -8.93 -8.63 -24.19
N GLY A 312 -9.82 -7.87 -23.54
CA GLY A 312 -9.53 -6.51 -23.10
C GLY A 312 -8.47 -6.48 -22.00
N ILE A 313 -8.62 -7.32 -20.97
CA ILE A 313 -7.62 -7.49 -19.90
C ILE A 313 -6.28 -7.93 -20.49
N ARG A 314 -6.28 -8.88 -21.44
CA ARG A 314 -5.05 -9.33 -22.13
C ARG A 314 -4.34 -8.17 -22.82
N LYS A 315 -5.07 -7.38 -23.62
CA LYS A 315 -4.51 -6.23 -24.36
C LYS A 315 -3.93 -5.19 -23.42
N VAL A 316 -4.61 -4.93 -22.32
CA VAL A 316 -4.20 -3.95 -21.31
C VAL A 316 -2.96 -4.42 -20.55
N ALA A 317 -2.94 -5.67 -20.10
CA ALA A 317 -1.77 -6.26 -19.44
C ALA A 317 -0.54 -6.23 -20.38
N MET A 318 -0.71 -6.60 -21.65
CA MET A 318 0.33 -6.51 -22.67
C MET A 318 0.81 -5.07 -22.88
N LYS A 319 -0.13 -4.11 -23.06
CA LYS A 319 0.20 -2.68 -23.23
C LYS A 319 1.00 -2.14 -22.05
N SER A 320 0.64 -2.53 -20.83
CA SER A 320 1.34 -2.14 -19.60
C SER A 320 2.76 -2.71 -19.54
N ALA A 321 2.94 -3.94 -20.01
CA ALA A 321 4.20 -4.68 -19.88
C ALA A 321 5.18 -4.46 -21.05
N GLU A 322 4.77 -3.83 -22.14
CA GLU A 322 5.61 -3.62 -23.32
C GLU A 322 6.58 -2.42 -23.11
N PRO A 323 7.91 -2.64 -23.07
CA PRO A 323 8.89 -1.58 -22.81
C PRO A 323 9.39 -0.88 -24.08
N MET A 324 9.84 0.36 -23.91
CA MET A 324 10.69 1.04 -24.90
C MET A 324 12.14 0.54 -24.82
N LEU A 325 12.86 0.57 -25.95
CA LEU A 325 14.28 0.19 -26.00
C LEU A 325 15.17 1.42 -26.16
N TYR A 326 16.27 1.44 -25.42
CA TYR A 326 17.36 2.39 -25.57
C TYR A 326 18.59 1.67 -26.10
N HIS A 327 19.10 2.08 -27.26
CA HIS A 327 20.14 1.33 -28.01
C HIS A 327 19.84 -0.17 -28.12
N GLY A 328 18.57 -0.53 -28.34
CA GLY A 328 18.11 -1.92 -28.46
C GLY A 328 17.98 -2.69 -27.14
N THR A 329 18.13 -2.03 -25.99
CA THR A 329 18.09 -2.65 -24.66
C THR A 329 16.97 -2.06 -23.79
N VAL A 330 16.24 -2.91 -23.06
CA VAL A 330 15.31 -2.46 -22.01
C VAL A 330 16.11 -2.11 -20.76
N ILE A 331 16.00 -0.86 -20.29
CA ILE A 331 16.73 -0.43 -19.09
C ILE A 331 15.99 -0.83 -17.82
N LEU A 332 14.75 -0.39 -17.64
CA LEU A 332 14.00 -0.53 -16.39
C LEU A 332 12.60 -1.08 -16.66
N ILE A 333 12.19 -2.05 -15.84
CA ILE A 333 10.79 -2.46 -15.71
C ILE A 333 10.36 -2.48 -14.24
N LEU A 334 9.05 -2.42 -14.03
CA LEU A 334 8.42 -2.54 -12.73
C LEU A 334 7.72 -3.89 -12.62
N LEU A 335 7.96 -4.61 -11.53
CA LEU A 335 7.31 -5.89 -11.24
C LEU A 335 6.43 -5.76 -10.00
N GLY A 336 5.13 -5.61 -10.24
CA GLY A 336 4.06 -5.54 -9.25
C GLY A 336 3.72 -6.90 -8.65
N LYS A 337 2.90 -6.89 -7.60
CA LYS A 337 2.41 -8.12 -6.98
C LYS A 337 1.34 -8.76 -7.84
N GLY A 338 0.20 -8.09 -8.01
CA GLY A 338 -0.91 -8.63 -8.76
C GLY A 338 -1.92 -7.57 -9.13
N ILE A 339 -2.66 -7.85 -10.20
CA ILE A 339 -3.66 -6.95 -10.73
C ILE A 339 -4.75 -6.68 -9.70
N THR A 340 -5.12 -5.41 -9.54
CA THR A 340 -6.24 -5.05 -8.65
C THR A 340 -7.57 -5.35 -9.33
N TYR A 341 -8.60 -5.56 -8.53
CA TYR A 341 -9.96 -5.76 -9.03
C TYR A 341 -10.46 -4.59 -9.89
N GLU A 342 -10.11 -3.36 -9.50
CA GLU A 342 -10.46 -2.13 -10.21
C GLU A 342 -9.80 -2.06 -11.60
N GLN A 343 -8.53 -2.45 -11.70
CA GLN A 343 -7.81 -2.56 -12.98
C GLN A 343 -8.38 -3.67 -13.85
N TYR A 344 -8.67 -4.83 -13.25
CA TYR A 344 -9.18 -6.01 -13.92
C TYR A 344 -10.55 -5.75 -14.54
N LEU A 345 -11.52 -5.25 -13.75
CA LEU A 345 -12.85 -4.93 -14.26
C LEU A 345 -12.88 -3.69 -15.16
N GLY A 346 -12.02 -2.71 -14.88
CA GLY A 346 -11.95 -1.49 -15.66
C GLY A 346 -11.25 -1.68 -17.00
N GLU A 347 -10.57 -2.80 -17.22
CA GLU A 347 -9.65 -3.03 -18.34
C GLU A 347 -8.66 -1.85 -18.46
N LYS A 348 -7.99 -1.52 -17.36
CA LYS A 348 -7.04 -0.39 -17.27
C LYS A 348 -5.64 -0.84 -16.88
N THR A 349 -4.62 -0.23 -17.47
CA THR A 349 -3.23 -0.45 -17.06
C THR A 349 -3.00 0.11 -15.65
N PHE A 350 -1.86 -0.22 -15.04
CA PHE A 350 -1.52 0.34 -13.72
C PHE A 350 -1.61 1.88 -13.72
N PHE A 351 -0.96 2.54 -14.68
CA PHE A 351 -0.90 4.00 -14.75
C PHE A 351 -2.16 4.68 -15.31
N GLU A 352 -3.07 3.95 -15.97
CA GLU A 352 -4.36 4.47 -16.41
C GLU A 352 -5.47 4.25 -15.36
N SER A 353 -5.21 3.41 -14.35
CA SER A 353 -6.15 3.16 -13.27
C SER A 353 -6.27 4.36 -12.34
N ASN A 354 -7.44 4.52 -11.71
CA ASN A 354 -7.63 5.52 -10.66
C ASN A 354 -7.04 5.06 -9.31
N ALA A 355 -6.16 4.06 -9.32
CA ALA A 355 -5.58 3.53 -8.11
C ALA A 355 -4.62 4.56 -7.49
N ARG A 356 -4.80 4.83 -6.21
CA ARG A 356 -3.94 5.72 -5.42
C ARG A 356 -2.46 5.38 -5.51
N SER A 357 -2.13 4.09 -5.58
CA SER A 357 -0.78 3.60 -5.78
C SER A 357 -0.17 4.01 -7.13
N ALA A 358 -0.98 4.11 -8.18
CA ALA A 358 -0.53 4.53 -9.49
C ALA A 358 -0.24 6.03 -9.54
N TYR A 359 -1.12 6.84 -8.96
CA TYR A 359 -0.89 8.28 -8.81
C TYR A 359 0.37 8.59 -8.01
N LEU A 360 0.63 7.86 -6.92
CA LEU A 360 1.83 8.05 -6.11
C LEU A 360 3.12 7.80 -6.93
N VAL A 361 3.17 6.72 -7.70
CA VAL A 361 4.34 6.42 -8.55
C VAL A 361 4.45 7.42 -9.70
N HIS A 362 3.33 7.82 -10.31
CA HIS A 362 3.32 8.86 -11.34
C HIS A 362 3.90 10.17 -10.81
N ASP A 363 3.48 10.61 -9.62
CA ASP A 363 3.96 11.85 -9.00
C ASP A 363 5.48 11.82 -8.76
N PHE A 364 6.00 10.72 -8.19
CA PHE A 364 7.44 10.52 -8.01
C PHE A 364 8.19 10.65 -9.33
N LEU A 365 7.81 9.87 -10.34
CA LEU A 365 8.50 9.84 -11.63
C LEU A 365 8.42 11.18 -12.36
N SER A 366 7.24 11.81 -12.37
CA SER A 366 7.02 13.13 -12.98
C SER A 366 7.90 14.19 -12.35
N ARG A 367 8.02 14.18 -11.02
CA ARG A 367 8.84 15.15 -10.29
C ARG A 367 10.34 14.95 -10.49
N PHE A 368 10.80 13.71 -10.63
CA PHE A 368 12.19 13.44 -11.00
C PHE A 368 12.49 13.92 -12.41
N ALA A 369 11.63 13.61 -13.39
CA ALA A 369 11.77 14.12 -14.76
C ALA A 369 11.81 15.66 -14.81
N GLY A 370 10.94 16.32 -14.05
CA GLY A 370 10.95 17.78 -13.92
C GLY A 370 12.23 18.33 -13.27
N THR A 371 12.79 17.62 -12.29
CA THR A 371 14.07 17.99 -11.68
C THR A 371 15.22 17.90 -12.70
N GLU A 372 15.24 16.85 -13.53
CA GLU A 372 16.23 16.71 -14.61
C GLU A 372 16.08 17.82 -15.66
N GLU A 373 14.85 18.17 -16.05
CA GLU A 373 14.57 19.24 -17.03
C GLU A 373 15.05 20.61 -16.52
N ILE A 374 14.73 20.95 -15.27
CA ILE A 374 15.17 22.20 -14.64
C ILE A 374 16.71 22.25 -14.51
N ASN A 375 17.36 21.12 -14.24
CA ASN A 375 18.81 21.04 -14.20
C ASN A 375 19.47 21.21 -15.56
N ALA A 376 18.88 20.63 -16.61
CA ALA A 376 19.36 20.75 -17.98
C ALA A 376 19.14 22.17 -18.53
N SER A 377 18.04 22.80 -18.15
CA SER A 377 17.58 24.10 -18.65
C SER A 377 17.17 25.04 -17.50
N PRO A 378 18.13 25.68 -16.79
CA PRO A 378 17.81 26.57 -15.68
C PRO A 378 16.85 27.70 -16.11
N GLY A 379 15.66 27.74 -15.49
CA GLY A 379 14.58 28.68 -15.82
C GLY A 379 13.44 28.10 -16.65
N ALA A 380 13.53 26.84 -17.10
CA ALA A 380 12.42 26.13 -17.71
C ALA A 380 11.27 25.90 -16.71
N SER A 381 10.03 25.94 -17.21
CA SER A 381 8.85 25.54 -16.45
C SER A 381 8.52 24.07 -16.70
N TRP A 382 8.33 23.30 -15.64
CA TRP A 382 7.86 21.91 -15.73
C TRP A 382 6.35 21.85 -15.51
N ASP A 383 5.63 21.16 -16.40
CA ASP A 383 4.23 20.79 -16.20
C ASP A 383 4.16 19.28 -15.86
N PRO A 384 3.85 18.92 -14.60
CA PRO A 384 3.72 17.51 -14.20
C PRO A 384 2.69 16.71 -15.01
N LYS A 385 1.70 17.37 -15.61
CA LYS A 385 0.67 16.74 -16.45
C LYS A 385 1.19 16.34 -17.83
N ALA A 386 2.30 16.93 -18.28
CA ALA A 386 2.95 16.57 -19.53
C ALA A 386 3.74 15.25 -19.41
N PHE A 387 3.99 14.77 -18.19
CA PHE A 387 4.73 13.52 -17.98
C PHE A 387 3.90 12.30 -18.37
N ASN A 388 4.32 11.64 -19.44
CA ASN A 388 3.67 10.45 -19.96
C ASN A 388 4.35 9.18 -19.43
N THR A 389 3.69 8.42 -18.56
CA THR A 389 4.21 7.16 -17.98
C THR A 389 4.25 5.97 -18.94
N HIS A 390 3.78 6.09 -20.20
CA HIS A 390 3.80 4.98 -21.16
C HIS A 390 5.21 4.46 -21.48
N HIS A 391 6.28 5.18 -21.14
CA HIS A 391 7.67 4.71 -21.29
C HIS A 391 8.15 3.81 -20.15
N VAL A 392 7.35 3.61 -19.10
CA VAL A 392 7.68 2.79 -17.93
C VAL A 392 6.86 1.50 -17.97
N ALA A 393 7.49 0.42 -18.39
CA ALA A 393 6.84 -0.89 -18.44
C ALA A 393 6.57 -1.44 -17.04
N PHE A 394 5.36 -1.97 -16.86
CA PHE A 394 4.84 -2.55 -15.63
C PHE A 394 4.18 -3.90 -15.92
N ALA A 395 4.60 -4.93 -15.20
CA ALA A 395 3.99 -6.25 -15.22
C ALA A 395 3.63 -6.69 -13.79
N ASP A 396 2.56 -7.46 -13.67
CA ASP A 396 2.17 -8.10 -12.41
C ASP A 396 2.71 -9.52 -12.34
N PHE A 397 3.29 -9.89 -11.20
CA PHE A 397 3.74 -11.26 -10.96
C PHE A 397 2.55 -12.26 -11.00
N TRP A 398 1.41 -11.86 -10.44
CA TRP A 398 0.13 -12.53 -10.62
C TRP A 398 -0.79 -11.68 -11.51
N PRO A 399 -0.88 -11.97 -12.82
CA PRO A 399 -1.70 -11.18 -13.75
C PRO A 399 -3.21 -11.42 -13.61
N TRP A 400 -3.65 -12.18 -12.59
CA TRP A 400 -5.03 -12.54 -12.30
C TRP A 400 -5.40 -12.21 -10.84
N LEU A 401 -6.69 -12.31 -10.51
CA LEU A 401 -7.26 -11.78 -9.26
C LEU A 401 -6.84 -12.54 -8.00
N TRP A 402 -6.80 -13.87 -8.03
CA TRP A 402 -6.55 -14.68 -6.83
C TRP A 402 -5.15 -15.28 -6.78
N HIS A 403 -4.48 -15.14 -5.63
CA HIS A 403 -3.12 -15.64 -5.44
C HIS A 403 -3.17 -16.79 -4.44
N SER A 404 -2.58 -17.92 -4.80
CA SER A 404 -2.53 -19.10 -3.94
C SER A 404 -1.18 -19.79 -4.07
N ARG A 405 -0.85 -20.64 -3.10
CA ARG A 405 0.34 -21.49 -3.22
C ARG A 405 0.27 -22.44 -4.42
N THR A 406 -0.94 -22.78 -4.88
CA THR A 406 -1.14 -23.63 -6.06
C THR A 406 -0.83 -22.92 -7.37
N THR A 407 -1.03 -21.59 -7.43
CA THR A 407 -0.76 -20.78 -8.64
C THR A 407 0.63 -20.16 -8.66
N LEU A 408 1.39 -20.31 -7.59
CA LEU A 408 2.74 -19.77 -7.46
C LEU A 408 3.69 -20.25 -8.56
N ILE A 409 3.71 -21.57 -8.84
CA ILE A 409 4.65 -22.15 -9.81
C ILE A 409 4.37 -21.58 -11.21
N ASP A 410 3.10 -21.44 -11.57
CA ASP A 410 2.70 -20.85 -12.84
C ASP A 410 3.01 -19.35 -12.91
N ALA A 411 2.79 -18.60 -11.82
CA ALA A 411 3.16 -17.18 -11.74
C ALA A 411 4.68 -16.98 -11.89
N ILE A 412 5.49 -17.85 -11.25
CA ILE A 412 6.94 -17.90 -11.45
C ILE A 412 7.27 -18.13 -12.92
N ARG A 413 6.71 -19.18 -13.53
CA ARG A 413 6.97 -19.56 -14.91
C ARG A 413 6.62 -18.43 -15.88
N PHE A 414 5.44 -17.83 -15.74
CA PHE A 414 5.02 -16.71 -16.59
C PHE A 414 5.93 -15.51 -16.40
N THR A 415 6.32 -15.17 -15.17
CA THR A 415 7.24 -14.06 -14.93
C THR A 415 8.62 -14.33 -15.56
N GLN A 416 9.17 -15.54 -15.42
CA GLN A 416 10.44 -15.90 -16.06
C GLN A 416 10.37 -15.83 -17.59
N GLN A 417 9.26 -16.32 -18.19
CA GLN A 417 9.01 -16.19 -19.62
C GLN A 417 8.98 -14.72 -20.04
N TYR A 418 8.22 -13.87 -19.35
CA TYR A 418 8.17 -12.44 -19.61
C TYR A 418 9.56 -11.79 -19.54
N LEU A 419 10.33 -12.05 -18.47
CA LEU A 419 11.69 -11.51 -18.32
C LEU A 419 12.65 -12.01 -19.42
N SER A 420 12.47 -13.24 -19.91
CA SER A 420 13.24 -13.77 -21.03
C SER A 420 12.90 -13.12 -22.37
N ILE A 421 11.67 -12.59 -22.51
CA ILE A 421 11.21 -11.86 -23.69
C ILE A 421 11.75 -10.43 -23.69
N VAL A 422 11.53 -9.69 -22.59
CA VAL A 422 11.86 -8.26 -22.52
C VAL A 422 13.31 -7.99 -22.15
N ARG A 423 13.95 -8.90 -21.42
CA ARG A 423 15.37 -8.84 -21.01
C ARG A 423 15.76 -7.45 -20.47
N PRO A 424 15.28 -7.05 -19.28
CA PRO A 424 15.49 -5.72 -18.69
C PRO A 424 16.77 -5.65 -17.85
N LEU A 425 17.56 -4.56 -17.96
CA LEU A 425 18.80 -4.43 -17.17
C LEU A 425 18.50 -4.30 -15.68
N ILE A 426 17.39 -3.65 -15.34
CA ILE A 426 16.94 -3.36 -13.99
C ILE A 426 15.47 -3.78 -13.83
N VAL A 427 15.18 -4.47 -12.73
CA VAL A 427 13.83 -4.84 -12.30
C VAL A 427 13.58 -4.26 -10.92
N ALA A 428 12.66 -3.29 -10.83
CA ALA A 428 12.18 -2.79 -9.55
C ALA A 428 11.06 -3.72 -9.04
N THR A 429 11.32 -4.44 -7.94
CA THR A 429 10.35 -5.42 -7.40
C THR A 429 9.52 -4.82 -6.28
N TRP A 430 8.20 -4.93 -6.37
CA TRP A 430 7.31 -4.36 -5.36
C TRP A 430 6.76 -5.44 -4.45
N SER A 431 6.81 -5.18 -3.14
CA SER A 431 6.35 -6.06 -2.06
C SER A 431 7.29 -7.21 -1.68
N ARG A 432 7.05 -7.76 -0.48
CA ARG A 432 7.83 -8.86 0.07
C ARG A 432 7.77 -10.13 -0.79
N PRO A 433 6.59 -10.67 -1.18
CA PRO A 433 6.54 -11.93 -1.93
C PRO A 433 7.32 -11.88 -3.24
N VAL A 434 7.12 -10.83 -4.04
CA VAL A 434 7.80 -10.65 -5.33
C VAL A 434 9.31 -10.55 -5.13
N THR A 435 9.75 -9.70 -4.19
CA THR A 435 11.16 -9.53 -3.86
C THR A 435 11.80 -10.84 -3.43
N SER A 436 11.11 -11.65 -2.61
CA SER A 436 11.64 -12.91 -2.09
C SER A 436 11.87 -13.93 -3.20
N ILE A 437 10.93 -14.03 -4.14
CA ILE A 437 10.99 -14.93 -5.28
C ILE A 437 12.10 -14.50 -6.25
N VAL A 438 12.17 -13.20 -6.55
CA VAL A 438 13.21 -12.65 -7.45
C VAL A 438 14.60 -12.84 -6.86
N ARG A 439 14.80 -12.60 -5.55
CA ARG A 439 16.08 -12.84 -4.86
C ARG A 439 16.47 -14.31 -4.80
N ALA A 440 15.51 -15.21 -4.87
CA ALA A 440 15.75 -16.63 -4.98
C ALA A 440 16.05 -17.08 -6.42
N ASN A 441 16.23 -16.16 -7.38
CA ASN A 441 16.33 -16.45 -8.81
C ASN A 441 15.18 -17.34 -9.30
N PHE A 442 13.97 -17.05 -8.78
CA PHE A 442 12.74 -17.78 -9.10
C PHE A 442 12.73 -19.26 -8.71
N GLN A 443 13.70 -19.73 -7.90
CA GLN A 443 13.79 -21.14 -7.49
C GLN A 443 12.84 -21.50 -6.35
N ASN A 444 12.49 -20.54 -5.49
CA ASN A 444 11.61 -20.71 -4.33
C ASN A 444 11.15 -19.36 -3.77
N GLU A 445 10.32 -19.37 -2.73
CA GLU A 445 9.83 -18.16 -2.04
C GLU A 445 10.78 -17.65 -0.94
N GLY A 446 11.92 -18.30 -0.72
CA GLY A 446 12.80 -18.11 0.44
C GLY A 446 14.02 -17.21 0.21
N GLY A 447 14.03 -16.39 -0.85
CA GLY A 447 15.15 -15.47 -1.14
C GLY A 447 15.32 -14.36 -0.10
N MET A 448 14.31 -14.13 0.74
CA MET A 448 14.46 -13.45 2.03
C MET A 448 14.28 -14.47 3.16
N THR A 449 15.30 -14.62 4.00
CA THR A 449 15.26 -15.53 5.16
C THR A 449 14.14 -15.17 6.14
N HIS A 450 13.66 -16.17 6.89
CA HIS A 450 12.73 -15.93 8.01
C HIS A 450 13.40 -15.00 9.02
N GLY A 451 12.81 -13.83 9.26
CA GLY A 451 13.36 -12.80 10.15
C GLY A 451 13.84 -11.54 9.45
N LEU A 452 14.27 -11.62 8.16
CA LEU A 452 14.58 -10.41 7.40
C LEU A 452 13.29 -9.64 7.09
N SER A 453 13.17 -8.37 7.47
CA SER A 453 12.06 -7.50 7.06
C SER A 453 12.29 -6.97 5.64
N LEU A 454 11.21 -6.73 4.88
CA LEU A 454 11.32 -6.06 3.57
C LEU A 454 12.06 -4.72 3.71
N LEU A 455 11.87 -4.02 4.83
CA LEU A 455 12.49 -2.73 5.12
C LEU A 455 14.03 -2.78 5.18
N GLU A 456 14.61 -3.97 5.34
CA GLU A 456 16.07 -4.12 5.43
C GLU A 456 16.75 -4.25 4.07
N VAL A 457 15.97 -4.58 3.03
CA VAL A 457 16.48 -4.90 1.70
C VAL A 457 16.02 -3.91 0.62
N VAL A 458 15.11 -2.99 0.97
CA VAL A 458 14.63 -1.96 0.06
C VAL A 458 15.78 -1.04 -0.35
N GLY A 459 15.91 -0.81 -1.65
CA GLY A 459 17.00 -0.03 -2.26
C GLY A 459 18.33 -0.79 -2.39
N GLU A 460 18.45 -2.03 -1.91
CA GLU A 460 19.65 -2.85 -2.10
C GLU A 460 19.69 -3.44 -3.52
N ILE A 461 20.77 -3.15 -4.25
CA ILE A 461 20.97 -3.59 -5.64
C ILE A 461 21.66 -4.95 -5.64
N THR A 462 21.04 -5.95 -6.27
CA THR A 462 21.59 -7.30 -6.36
C THR A 462 21.50 -7.83 -7.78
N ILE A 463 22.48 -8.62 -8.22
CA ILE A 463 22.40 -9.34 -9.50
C ILE A 463 21.52 -10.58 -9.30
N GLN A 464 20.51 -10.73 -10.15
CA GLN A 464 19.61 -11.88 -10.19
C GLN A 464 19.52 -12.41 -11.63
N TYR A 465 18.93 -13.58 -11.79
CA TYR A 465 18.84 -14.34 -13.04
C TYR A 465 17.40 -14.81 -13.21
N HIS A 466 16.82 -14.57 -14.39
CA HIS A 466 15.50 -15.11 -14.71
C HIS A 466 15.59 -16.56 -15.23
N GLY A 467 16.78 -16.98 -15.65
CA GLY A 467 17.12 -18.34 -16.08
C GLY A 467 18.12 -19.01 -15.14
N SER A 468 19.08 -19.74 -15.69
CA SER A 468 20.18 -20.33 -14.92
C SER A 468 21.17 -19.26 -14.47
N GLN A 469 21.79 -19.42 -13.29
CA GLN A 469 22.88 -18.56 -12.84
C GLN A 469 24.14 -18.67 -13.74
N ASP A 470 24.26 -19.77 -14.48
CA ASP A 470 25.31 -19.98 -15.46
C ASP A 470 25.02 -19.29 -16.80
N ASP A 471 23.79 -18.80 -17.00
CA ASP A 471 23.41 -18.02 -18.17
C ASP A 471 23.61 -16.53 -17.88
N ASP A 472 24.82 -16.05 -18.20
CA ASP A 472 25.23 -14.65 -18.10
C ASP A 472 24.26 -13.69 -18.84
N ASP A 473 23.53 -14.21 -19.81
CA ASP A 473 22.58 -13.48 -20.65
C ASP A 473 21.14 -13.47 -20.10
N SER A 474 20.93 -14.09 -18.93
CA SER A 474 19.70 -14.01 -18.13
C SER A 474 19.81 -13.07 -16.92
N ALA A 475 21.00 -12.47 -16.71
CA ALA A 475 21.27 -11.60 -15.59
C ALA A 475 20.54 -10.25 -15.69
N PHE A 476 20.14 -9.71 -14.54
CA PHE A 476 19.60 -8.38 -14.37
C PHE A 476 19.87 -7.86 -12.95
N LEU A 477 19.70 -6.55 -12.74
CA LEU A 477 19.76 -5.92 -11.43
C LEU A 477 18.38 -5.89 -10.80
N ALA A 478 18.20 -6.51 -9.64
CA ALA A 478 17.00 -6.38 -8.84
C ALA A 478 17.20 -5.28 -7.78
N ILE A 479 16.25 -4.35 -7.71
CA ILE A 479 16.16 -3.33 -6.66
C ILE A 479 14.78 -3.44 -5.98
N PRO A 480 14.72 -3.82 -4.69
CA PRO A 480 13.44 -3.95 -3.99
C PRO A 480 12.83 -2.60 -3.60
N HIS A 481 11.52 -2.47 -3.76
CA HIS A 481 10.72 -1.33 -3.31
C HIS A 481 9.59 -1.79 -2.39
N ILE A 482 9.18 -0.87 -1.51
CA ILE A 482 7.89 -0.98 -0.83
C ILE A 482 6.79 -0.81 -1.88
N HIS A 483 5.79 -1.68 -1.83
CA HIS A 483 4.65 -1.59 -2.75
C HIS A 483 3.91 -0.27 -2.51
N PRO A 484 3.59 0.52 -3.55
CA PRO A 484 2.96 1.84 -3.37
C PRO A 484 1.61 1.79 -2.67
N GLY A 485 0.83 0.72 -2.88
CA GLY A 485 -0.39 0.47 -2.10
C GLY A 485 -0.19 0.11 -0.62
N PHE A 486 1.04 0.10 -0.10
CA PHE A 486 1.31 -0.14 1.33
C PHE A 486 1.00 1.10 2.20
N GLU A 487 1.05 2.30 1.62
CA GLU A 487 0.85 3.55 2.37
C GLU A 487 -0.50 3.62 3.11
N LYS A 488 -1.56 3.03 2.54
CA LYS A 488 -2.88 2.97 3.18
C LYS A 488 -2.94 2.12 4.45
N TYR A 489 -1.89 1.37 4.78
CA TYR A 489 -1.83 0.53 5.97
C TYR A 489 -0.98 1.15 7.09
N VAL A 490 -0.39 2.31 6.87
CA VAL A 490 0.53 2.95 7.81
C VAL A 490 -0.16 4.11 8.52
N ASP A 491 0.09 4.23 9.83
CA ASP A 491 -0.43 5.31 10.67
C ASP A 491 0.05 6.69 10.17
N ALA A 492 -0.75 7.73 10.44
CA ALA A 492 -0.44 9.12 10.07
C ALA A 492 0.93 9.60 10.58
N SER A 493 1.40 9.08 11.71
CA SER A 493 2.70 9.40 12.30
C SER A 493 3.89 8.83 11.53
N LEU A 494 3.73 7.70 10.83
CA LEU A 494 4.78 7.11 9.97
C LEU A 494 4.57 7.41 8.49
N HIS A 495 3.40 7.90 8.09
CA HIS A 495 3.07 8.09 6.69
C HIS A 495 4.09 8.96 5.95
N GLN A 496 4.49 10.10 6.52
CA GLN A 496 5.50 10.97 5.89
C GLN A 496 6.88 10.30 5.82
N ILE A 497 7.28 9.55 6.86
CA ILE A 497 8.55 8.84 6.92
C ILE A 497 8.59 7.72 5.86
N LEU A 498 7.48 7.00 5.70
CA LEU A 498 7.31 5.99 4.66
C LEU A 498 7.43 6.61 3.27
N LEU A 499 6.66 7.66 2.99
CA LEU A 499 6.65 8.31 1.68
C LEU A 499 8.03 8.89 1.34
N ARG A 500 8.73 9.47 2.31
CA ARG A 500 10.12 9.92 2.18
C ARG A 500 11.05 8.79 1.77
N PHE A 501 11.00 7.65 2.47
CA PHE A 501 11.86 6.51 2.16
C PHE A 501 11.54 5.90 0.79
N MET A 502 10.25 5.83 0.43
CA MET A 502 9.83 5.42 -0.91
C MET A 502 10.34 6.37 -1.99
N ASP A 503 10.25 7.68 -1.79
CA ASP A 503 10.75 8.70 -2.71
C ASP A 503 12.26 8.55 -2.92
N LEU A 504 13.04 8.47 -1.84
CA LEU A 504 14.49 8.25 -1.88
C LEU A 504 14.87 6.92 -2.56
N THR A 505 14.07 5.87 -2.41
CA THR A 505 14.26 4.59 -3.12
C THR A 505 14.09 4.76 -4.63
N TRP A 506 13.10 5.54 -5.05
CA TRP A 506 12.95 5.86 -6.47
C TRP A 506 14.06 6.75 -6.99
N GLN A 507 14.50 7.76 -6.23
CA GLN A 507 15.67 8.58 -6.59
C GLN A 507 16.90 7.71 -6.85
N MET A 508 17.18 6.72 -5.98
CA MET A 508 18.25 5.74 -6.17
C MET A 508 18.04 4.88 -7.44
N THR A 509 16.80 4.50 -7.73
CA THR A 509 16.44 3.70 -8.91
C THR A 509 16.64 4.48 -10.21
N ILE A 510 16.26 5.76 -10.23
CA ILE A 510 16.48 6.64 -11.38
C ILE A 510 17.96 6.92 -11.58
N HIS A 511 18.73 7.11 -10.49
CA HIS A 511 20.19 7.22 -10.57
C HIS A 511 20.82 5.95 -11.17
N LEU A 512 20.42 4.77 -10.70
CA LEU A 512 20.85 3.48 -11.24
C LEU A 512 20.51 3.35 -12.74
N ALA A 513 19.31 3.74 -13.15
CA ALA A 513 18.88 3.71 -14.54
C ALA A 513 19.67 4.70 -15.42
N ASP A 514 20.04 5.87 -14.90
CA ASP A 514 20.92 6.82 -15.61
C ASP A 514 22.34 6.27 -15.79
N GLN A 515 22.90 5.56 -14.79
CA GLN A 515 24.21 4.90 -14.95
C GLN A 515 24.16 3.80 -16.02
N ALA A 516 23.07 3.02 -16.07
CA ALA A 516 22.85 2.03 -17.12
C ALA A 516 22.77 2.68 -18.50
N ARG A 517 22.02 3.78 -18.63
CA ARG A 517 21.91 4.56 -19.86
C ARG A 517 23.26 5.10 -20.33
N LYS A 518 24.05 5.70 -19.43
CA LYS A 518 25.41 6.21 -19.72
C LYS A 518 26.33 5.10 -20.23
N LEU A 519 26.30 3.93 -19.60
CA LEU A 519 27.07 2.77 -20.06
C LEU A 519 26.65 2.35 -21.48
N LEU A 520 25.34 2.30 -21.77
CA LEU A 520 24.85 1.97 -23.11
C LEU A 520 25.28 2.99 -24.17
N ASP A 521 25.33 4.29 -23.84
CA ASP A 521 25.85 5.33 -24.74
C ASP A 521 27.32 5.10 -25.08
N GLU A 522 28.14 4.82 -24.07
CA GLU A 522 29.57 4.53 -24.24
C GLU A 522 29.78 3.27 -25.09
N ASP A 523 29.02 2.22 -24.83
CA ASP A 523 29.06 0.96 -25.56
C ASP A 523 28.67 1.14 -27.01
N HIS A 524 27.61 1.90 -27.27
CA HIS A 524 27.17 2.22 -28.61
C HIS A 524 28.24 3.02 -29.37
N ALA A 525 28.81 4.05 -28.75
CA ALA A 525 29.85 4.88 -29.35
C ALA A 525 31.14 4.09 -29.65
N GLN A 526 31.52 3.17 -28.76
CA GLN A 526 32.73 2.35 -28.86
C GLN A 526 32.49 1.01 -29.58
N LYS A 527 31.24 0.70 -29.94
CA LYS A 527 30.81 -0.59 -30.52
C LYS A 527 31.18 -1.80 -29.67
N ILE A 528 31.10 -1.65 -28.34
CA ILE A 528 31.35 -2.75 -27.40
C ILE A 528 30.06 -3.56 -27.25
N THR A 529 30.18 -4.88 -27.29
CA THR A 529 29.10 -5.81 -26.95
C THR A 529 29.46 -6.52 -25.66
N ARG A 530 28.58 -6.42 -24.65
CA ARG A 530 28.71 -7.11 -23.36
C ARG A 530 27.59 -8.13 -23.21
N THR A 531 27.85 -9.18 -22.42
CA THR A 531 26.77 -10.00 -21.84
C THR A 531 26.00 -9.17 -20.83
N ARG A 532 24.77 -9.59 -20.51
CA ARG A 532 23.96 -8.85 -19.53
C ARG A 532 24.63 -8.79 -18.16
N LYS A 533 25.23 -9.89 -17.71
CA LYS A 533 25.96 -9.93 -16.44
C LYS A 533 27.11 -8.93 -16.43
N ALA A 534 27.85 -8.79 -17.53
CA ALA A 534 28.91 -7.80 -17.65
C ALA A 534 28.36 -6.37 -17.60
N HIS A 535 27.19 -6.08 -18.19
CA HIS A 535 26.50 -4.80 -17.97
C HIS A 535 26.13 -4.59 -16.50
N CYS A 536 25.53 -5.58 -15.84
CA CYS A 536 25.13 -5.50 -14.44
C CYS A 536 26.32 -5.22 -13.51
N MET A 537 27.44 -5.93 -13.71
CA MET A 537 28.66 -5.75 -12.91
C MET A 537 29.25 -4.36 -13.10
N GLU A 538 29.39 -3.89 -14.35
CA GLU A 538 29.92 -2.56 -14.65
C GLU A 538 29.04 -1.44 -14.07
N ILE A 539 27.71 -1.58 -14.10
CA ILE A 539 26.78 -0.62 -13.49
C ILE A 539 26.97 -0.56 -11.96
N ILE A 540 27.11 -1.72 -11.30
CA ILE A 540 27.39 -1.79 -9.87
C ILE A 540 28.74 -1.14 -9.55
N GLU A 541 29.79 -1.45 -10.33
CA GLU A 541 31.12 -0.88 -10.15
C GLU A 541 31.12 0.64 -10.27
N ARG A 542 30.37 1.21 -11.22
CA ARG A 542 30.20 2.68 -11.36
C ARG A 542 29.55 3.30 -10.13
N ILE A 543 28.52 2.66 -9.58
CA ILE A 543 27.83 3.13 -8.39
C ILE A 543 28.75 3.05 -7.17
N GLU A 544 29.47 1.95 -6.99
CA GLU A 544 30.43 1.79 -5.90
C GLU A 544 31.59 2.78 -6.01
N HIS A 545 32.06 3.04 -7.23
CA HIS A 545 33.06 4.07 -7.47
C HIS A 545 32.55 5.45 -7.07
N GLN A 546 31.34 5.84 -7.49
CA GLN A 546 30.71 7.11 -7.09
C GLN A 546 30.52 7.19 -5.58
N ARG A 547 30.07 6.10 -4.93
CA ARG A 547 29.97 6.02 -3.46
C ARG A 547 31.32 6.25 -2.79
N ALA A 548 32.42 5.81 -3.39
CA ALA A 548 33.76 6.00 -2.85
C ALA A 548 34.34 7.39 -3.14
N SER A 549 34.12 7.95 -4.33
CA SER A 549 34.81 9.16 -4.81
C SER A 549 33.97 10.44 -4.72
N ASP A 550 32.67 10.36 -4.97
CA ASP A 550 31.76 11.51 -5.12
C ASP A 550 31.15 11.93 -3.75
N PRO A 551 31.45 13.16 -3.26
CA PRO A 551 30.86 13.68 -2.03
C PRO A 551 29.33 13.75 -2.03
N ASP A 552 28.70 14.08 -3.15
CA ASP A 552 27.26 14.26 -3.24
C ASP A 552 26.54 12.91 -3.22
N MET A 553 27.10 11.90 -3.90
CA MET A 553 26.63 10.51 -3.79
C MET A 553 26.77 9.97 -2.37
N ARG A 554 27.86 10.28 -1.66
CA ARG A 554 28.01 9.89 -0.24
C ARG A 554 26.96 10.53 0.64
N ALA A 555 26.70 11.82 0.46
CA ALA A 555 25.68 12.56 1.21
C ALA A 555 24.29 11.99 0.94
N PHE A 556 23.95 11.72 -0.33
CA PHE A 556 22.71 11.07 -0.71
C PHE A 556 22.56 9.69 -0.04
N MET A 557 23.58 8.83 -0.10
CA MET A 557 23.53 7.49 0.51
C MET A 557 23.46 7.51 2.04
N GLN A 558 24.09 8.50 2.69
CA GLN A 558 23.92 8.72 4.14
C GLN A 558 22.48 9.09 4.47
N ASN A 559 21.89 10.01 3.71
CA ASN A 559 20.50 10.43 3.89
C ASN A 559 19.50 9.30 3.59
N PHE A 560 19.76 8.49 2.56
CA PHE A 560 18.99 7.29 2.24
C PHE A 560 18.98 6.29 3.41
N ARG A 561 20.17 6.01 3.99
CA ARG A 561 20.28 5.11 5.16
C ARG A 561 19.56 5.67 6.37
N GLN A 562 19.69 6.97 6.64
CA GLN A 562 18.98 7.60 7.74
C GLN A 562 17.46 7.45 7.59
N ALA A 563 16.91 7.71 6.40
CA ALA A 563 15.48 7.54 6.15
C ALA A 563 15.00 6.09 6.33
N SER A 564 15.83 5.10 5.96
CA SER A 564 15.56 3.68 6.22
C SER A 564 15.53 3.39 7.72
N GLU A 565 16.51 3.88 8.47
CA GLU A 565 16.61 3.72 9.92
C GLU A 565 15.44 4.40 10.65
N ASP A 566 15.04 5.61 10.22
CA ASP A 566 13.89 6.34 10.75
C ASP A 566 12.60 5.53 10.57
N LEU A 567 12.37 4.98 9.37
CA LEU A 567 11.19 4.14 9.09
C LEU A 567 11.21 2.85 9.92
N ARG A 568 12.37 2.20 10.04
CA ARG A 568 12.54 0.98 10.84
C ARG A 568 12.31 1.24 12.32
N GLY A 569 12.90 2.30 12.87
CA GLY A 569 12.74 2.70 14.26
C GLY A 569 11.28 3.06 14.57
N GLY A 570 10.65 3.81 13.68
CA GLY A 570 9.22 4.11 13.75
C GLY A 570 8.34 2.86 13.71
N TRP A 571 8.65 1.92 12.82
CA TRP A 571 7.90 0.66 12.67
C TRP A 571 7.99 -0.20 13.93
N ILE A 572 9.21 -0.36 14.47
CA ILE A 572 9.46 -1.08 15.73
C ILE A 572 8.78 -0.39 16.91
N SER A 573 8.75 0.94 16.96
CA SER A 573 8.08 1.65 18.05
C SER A 573 6.57 1.46 18.07
N MET A 574 5.92 1.32 16.90
CA MET A 574 4.47 1.11 16.81
C MET A 574 4.06 -0.35 16.88
N HIS A 575 4.94 -1.25 16.44
CA HIS A 575 4.77 -2.69 16.56
C HIS A 575 5.95 -3.24 17.37
N PRO A 576 6.04 -2.87 18.67
CA PRO A 576 7.10 -3.40 19.50
C PRO A 576 7.04 -4.92 19.39
N PRO A 577 8.18 -5.59 19.15
CA PRO A 577 8.20 -7.04 19.22
C PRO A 577 7.58 -7.40 20.57
N PRO A 578 6.59 -8.31 20.62
CA PRO A 578 5.92 -8.63 21.87
C PRO A 578 6.97 -8.91 22.93
N GLU A 579 6.83 -8.29 24.11
CA GLU A 579 7.62 -8.68 25.28
C GLU A 579 7.54 -10.20 25.38
N VAL A 580 8.69 -10.84 25.55
CA VAL A 580 8.91 -12.28 25.43
C VAL A 580 7.87 -13.10 26.21
N GLU A 581 6.72 -13.31 25.59
CA GLU A 581 5.78 -14.38 25.83
C GLU A 581 5.75 -15.18 24.54
N ASP A 582 6.03 -16.48 24.70
CA ASP A 582 6.12 -17.56 23.71
C ASP A 582 4.87 -17.61 22.80
N TYR A 583 4.73 -16.64 21.88
CA TYR A 583 3.70 -16.60 20.85
C TYR A 583 4.10 -17.57 19.75
N ARG A 584 3.81 -18.84 20.01
CA ARG A 584 3.61 -19.82 18.94
C ARG A 584 2.44 -19.30 18.10
N PRO A 585 2.59 -19.10 16.78
CA PRO A 585 1.46 -18.68 15.95
C PRO A 585 0.34 -19.71 16.14
N LEU A 586 -0.78 -19.26 16.72
CA LEU A 586 -1.97 -20.09 16.86
C LEU A 586 -2.37 -20.51 15.45
N PRO A 587 -2.37 -21.81 15.13
CA PRO A 587 -2.78 -22.23 13.82
C PRO A 587 -4.25 -21.85 13.61
N ASN A 588 -4.61 -21.52 12.37
CA ASN A 588 -6.01 -21.44 11.93
C ASN A 588 -6.77 -22.76 12.21
N GLU A 589 -8.09 -22.79 12.07
CA GLU A 589 -8.90 -24.00 12.33
C GLU A 589 -8.34 -25.27 11.66
N ASN A 590 -7.83 -25.13 10.42
CA ASN A 590 -7.15 -26.22 9.72
C ASN A 590 -5.86 -26.67 10.40
N GLY A 591 -5.05 -25.75 10.90
CA GLY A 591 -3.86 -26.06 11.68
C GLY A 591 -4.18 -26.63 13.07
N ARG A 592 -5.28 -26.23 13.72
CA ARG A 592 -5.73 -26.83 14.99
C ARG A 592 -6.22 -28.26 14.77
N ALA A 593 -6.99 -28.50 13.71
CA ALA A 593 -7.40 -29.85 13.31
C ALA A 593 -6.18 -30.75 12.98
N ARG A 594 -5.15 -30.17 12.35
CA ARG A 594 -3.86 -30.85 12.08
C ARG A 594 -3.10 -31.21 13.36
N ILE A 595 -3.04 -30.31 14.35
CA ILE A 595 -2.40 -30.58 15.65
C ILE A 595 -3.14 -31.67 16.43
N VAL A 596 -4.47 -31.66 16.39
CA VAL A 596 -5.30 -32.70 17.03
C VAL A 596 -5.07 -34.08 16.39
N ALA A 597 -4.82 -34.14 15.09
CA ALA A 597 -4.63 -35.39 14.36
C ALA A 597 -3.31 -36.13 14.65
N ILE A 598 -2.24 -35.43 15.04
CA ILE A 598 -0.91 -36.03 15.32
C ILE A 598 -0.80 -36.50 16.79
N GLY A 599 -1.58 -35.91 17.68
CA GLY A 599 -1.64 -36.30 19.10
C GLY A 599 -0.46 -35.81 19.94
N ARG A 600 -0.28 -36.43 21.11
CA ARG A 600 0.77 -36.09 22.08
C ARG A 600 1.83 -37.18 22.12
N ALA A 601 3.03 -36.76 22.45
CA ALA A 601 4.20 -37.56 22.77
C ALA A 601 3.89 -38.69 23.79
N GLU A 602 3.94 -39.95 23.36
CA GLU A 602 3.76 -41.14 24.21
C GLU A 602 5.10 -41.82 24.52
N GLY A 603 5.27 -42.31 25.75
CA GLY A 603 6.55 -42.83 26.23
C GLY A 603 7.58 -41.73 26.54
N HIS A 604 8.66 -42.10 27.23
CA HIS A 604 9.76 -41.17 27.56
C HIS A 604 10.60 -40.81 26.33
N PRO A 605 11.33 -39.67 26.33
CA PRO A 605 12.26 -39.31 25.26
C PRO A 605 13.20 -40.46 24.92
N HIS A 606 13.44 -40.68 23.62
CA HIS A 606 14.29 -41.74 23.08
C HIS A 606 13.92 -43.19 23.50
N SER A 607 12.72 -43.41 24.05
CA SER A 607 12.27 -44.75 24.44
C SER A 607 11.78 -45.57 23.24
N GLY A 608 11.81 -46.90 23.37
CA GLY A 608 11.22 -47.80 22.37
C GLY A 608 9.72 -47.56 22.13
N GLN A 609 8.99 -47.14 23.16
CA GLN A 609 7.59 -46.76 23.05
C GLN A 609 7.41 -45.51 22.18
N ARG A 610 8.28 -44.50 22.34
CA ARG A 610 8.27 -43.30 21.48
C ARG A 610 8.60 -43.64 20.03
N ALA A 611 9.62 -44.45 19.80
CA ALA A 611 9.99 -44.88 18.45
C ALA A 611 8.84 -45.61 17.75
N GLN A 612 8.13 -46.48 18.48
CA GLN A 612 6.99 -47.24 17.94
C GLN A 612 5.78 -46.33 17.63
N GLN A 613 5.52 -45.31 18.45
CA GLN A 613 4.49 -44.30 18.17
C GLN A 613 4.81 -43.54 16.87
N LEU A 614 6.04 -43.07 16.71
CA LEU A 614 6.48 -42.34 15.52
C LEU A 614 6.43 -43.21 14.26
N GLU A 615 6.82 -44.49 14.36
CA GLU A 615 6.67 -45.47 13.27
C GLU A 615 5.21 -45.69 12.86
N THR A 616 4.31 -45.74 13.84
CA THR A 616 2.87 -45.90 13.60
C THR A 616 2.30 -44.67 12.89
N LEU A 617 2.65 -43.47 13.34
CA LEU A 617 2.21 -42.21 12.70
C LEU A 617 2.76 -42.04 11.29
N TRP A 618 4.02 -42.44 11.06
CA TRP A 618 4.63 -42.41 9.74
C TRP A 618 3.96 -43.40 8.76
N SER A 619 3.66 -44.62 9.23
CA SER A 619 3.04 -45.67 8.42
C SER A 619 1.56 -45.42 8.12
N GLN A 620 0.85 -44.71 8.99
CA GLN A 620 -0.55 -44.33 8.80
C GLN A 620 -0.76 -43.27 7.70
N ARG A 621 0.31 -42.76 7.06
CA ARG A 621 0.25 -41.68 6.04
C ARG A 621 -0.77 -40.62 6.44
N VAL A 622 -0.58 -39.96 7.58
CA VAL A 622 -1.30 -38.70 7.82
C VAL A 622 -0.89 -37.80 6.65
N ASP A 623 -1.79 -37.60 5.68
CA ASP A 623 -1.52 -37.24 4.27
C ASP A 623 -0.75 -35.92 4.06
N ASN A 624 -0.39 -35.23 5.15
CA ASN A 624 0.25 -33.93 5.16
C ASN A 624 1.61 -33.89 5.90
N LEU A 625 2.17 -35.02 6.34
CA LEU A 625 3.53 -35.11 6.91
C LEU A 625 4.58 -35.71 5.95
N SER A 626 4.14 -36.26 4.82
CA SER A 626 4.98 -37.04 3.89
C SER A 626 5.07 -36.43 2.48
N CYS A 627 5.15 -35.09 2.38
CA CYS A 627 5.40 -34.41 1.09
C CYS A 627 6.78 -34.72 0.47
N SER A 628 7.57 -35.60 1.06
CA SER A 628 8.82 -36.07 0.49
C SER A 628 9.01 -37.55 0.82
N GLY A 629 9.30 -38.37 -0.20
CA GLY A 629 9.45 -39.82 -0.07
C GLY A 629 10.46 -40.27 1.00
N GLY A 630 10.58 -41.58 1.23
CA GLY A 630 11.23 -42.22 2.39
C GLY A 630 12.65 -41.78 2.80
N LYS A 631 13.33 -40.92 2.03
CA LYS A 631 14.64 -40.32 2.36
C LYS A 631 14.63 -39.40 3.60
N TYR A 632 13.47 -38.90 4.05
CA TYR A 632 13.38 -37.98 5.20
C TYR A 632 12.82 -38.62 6.49
N LYS A 633 12.50 -39.92 6.46
CA LYS A 633 11.90 -40.64 7.60
C LYS A 633 12.76 -40.54 8.86
N GLN A 634 14.06 -40.78 8.74
CA GLN A 634 14.96 -40.77 9.91
C GLN A 634 15.06 -39.38 10.53
N LYS A 635 15.24 -38.34 9.69
CA LYS A 635 15.31 -36.95 10.15
C LYS A 635 14.02 -36.53 10.86
N TRP A 636 12.86 -36.89 10.28
CA TRP A 636 11.57 -36.64 10.92
C TRP A 636 11.47 -37.33 12.28
N MET A 637 11.88 -38.60 12.39
CA MET A 637 11.87 -39.30 13.68
C MET A 637 12.77 -38.64 14.72
N ASP A 638 13.97 -38.21 14.32
CA ASP A 638 14.93 -37.54 15.20
C ASP A 638 14.37 -36.23 15.76
N ASP A 639 13.59 -35.49 14.98
CA ASP A 639 12.96 -34.23 15.39
C ASP A 639 11.92 -34.41 16.52
N PHE A 640 11.30 -35.59 16.67
CA PHE A 640 10.27 -35.86 17.68
C PHE A 640 10.69 -36.84 18.78
N LEU A 641 11.83 -37.52 18.63
CA LEU A 641 12.34 -38.50 19.60
C LEU A 641 12.68 -37.85 20.96
N GLY A 642 13.13 -36.60 20.96
CA GLY A 642 13.51 -35.85 22.16
C GLY A 642 12.36 -35.19 22.91
N LEU A 643 11.11 -35.29 22.45
CA LEU A 643 9.97 -34.63 23.09
C LEU A 643 9.55 -35.34 24.39
N GLU A 644 9.34 -34.53 25.43
CA GLU A 644 8.88 -35.00 26.73
C GLU A 644 7.51 -35.66 26.66
N ARG A 645 7.25 -36.59 27.58
CA ARG A 645 5.97 -37.33 27.60
C ARG A 645 4.81 -36.34 27.83
N GLY A 646 3.78 -36.41 26.97
CA GLY A 646 2.62 -35.53 27.01
C GLY A 646 2.80 -34.19 26.29
N GLN A 647 4.01 -33.89 25.81
CA GLN A 647 4.28 -32.73 24.95
C GLN A 647 3.54 -32.88 23.61
N GLN A 648 3.07 -31.78 23.03
CA GLN A 648 2.48 -31.82 21.69
C GLN A 648 3.57 -32.13 20.67
N MET A 649 3.28 -33.00 19.70
CA MET A 649 4.21 -33.34 18.64
C MET A 649 4.23 -32.24 17.59
N PHE A 650 4.98 -31.18 17.90
CA PHE A 650 5.26 -30.04 17.05
C PHE A 650 6.72 -30.14 16.58
N PRO A 651 7.04 -29.94 15.28
CA PRO A 651 8.43 -29.95 14.85
C PRO A 651 9.17 -28.82 15.57
N PRO A 652 10.31 -29.07 16.23
CA PRO A 652 11.11 -28.00 16.81
C PRO A 652 11.59 -27.10 15.67
N VAL A 653 11.19 -25.83 15.71
CA VAL A 653 11.84 -24.79 14.90
C VAL A 653 13.24 -24.66 15.48
N ARG A 654 14.25 -25.12 14.75
CA ARG A 654 15.64 -24.82 15.09
C ARG A 654 16.07 -23.59 14.30
N ASP A 655 16.74 -22.70 15.02
CA ASP A 655 17.35 -21.44 14.57
C ASP A 655 18.15 -21.56 13.27
#